data_AF-A0AAU3QWE7-F1
#
_entry.id   AF-A0AAU3QWE7-F1
#
_cell.length_a   1.000
_cell.length_b   1.000
_cell.length_c   1.000
_cell.angle_alpha   90.00
_cell.angle_beta   90.00
_cell.angle_gamma   90.00
#
_symmetry.space_group_name_H-M   'P 1'
#
loop_
_entity.id
_entity.type
_entity.pdbx_description
1 polymer ?
#
loop_
_entity_poly.entity_id
_entity_poly.type
_entity_poly.pdbx_seq_one_letter_code
_entity_poly.pdbx_strand_id
1 'polypeptide(L)'
;MAQDRVMEIIDGATAAFGPYRTSPQPASAVLADIRALGIRVLSDLPAAVLREQIPADIAEAHLSTGSVSPHTGRATERPGFMAPPRAADTAVAVTMALSILEQPGIHPAGEALRGLLEAVREEITQISATSIDNWGRGISPVLQSVHLAALAPSLRPSEYVRYRITTETPRRPTRTTGDIEQRARKIPTMLWPSWMVRLSPSEGIHARALAPVLAALLLIPDSRTSLDQAAGLIGDAIDGTEVSRLLQELDDLPQWPGIVTALDRLADHLDTDDTPIDYGRRRLLDYTGLLPHDRWLEICRRIGTPPGTGRRERIVRSQLFRRLSGLPPESVPDDLGGLDSAEFRAASLRFTALQTPELAHALQQEALEFLASHHIHDEPVTWQPPTTLLAGLSLPGTDPTHVDLPRLHQLVRERQHPVQHAAQVLGATVEAIRHVLDEHPAPAPPLTENAARATGRIRQQARQAIPEDHFTQLYLDEHRSLQQIATLTGFSRRVLTDLAKDYGIPLREGPQDYKRRGTIERDWLIDQYVHRRRTLPDLAREAGMSTANMARWAHTHSIPLRPRGGASHDTALRAPEQATDAPAILRAALTGPNARQRLERFAAALPYPTATEAARALGIHQSTLTTQINRLEKDLGWPLIERAERGRKMRPTPFGRKVAAAAKRLTGSDGQP
;
A
#
# COMPACT_ATOMS: atom_id res chain seq x y z
N MET A 1 53.65 44.55 1.15
CA MET A 1 52.63 43.49 1.07
C MET A 1 51.99 43.41 -0.32
N ALA A 2 51.15 44.37 -0.74
CA ALA A 2 50.53 44.33 -2.09
C ALA A 2 51.57 44.33 -3.23
N GLN A 3 52.62 45.14 -3.12
CA GLN A 3 53.73 45.15 -4.08
C GLN A 3 54.46 43.80 -4.15
N ASP A 4 54.74 43.19 -2.99
CA ASP A 4 55.44 41.89 -2.93
C ASP A 4 54.61 40.80 -3.62
N ARG A 5 53.29 40.80 -3.43
CA ARG A 5 52.38 39.88 -4.11
C ARG A 5 52.39 40.07 -5.63
N VAL A 6 52.39 41.30 -6.12
CA VAL A 6 52.47 41.55 -7.57
C VAL A 6 53.80 41.09 -8.14
N MET A 7 54.91 41.33 -7.44
CA MET A 7 56.22 40.82 -7.86
C MET A 7 56.24 39.29 -7.90
N GLU A 8 55.67 38.62 -6.89
CA GLU A 8 55.51 37.16 -6.87
C GLU A 8 54.70 36.64 -8.06
N ILE A 9 53.62 37.34 -8.45
CA ILE A 9 52.82 36.99 -9.63
C ILE A 9 53.63 37.16 -10.92
N ILE A 10 54.41 38.24 -11.03
CA ILE A 10 55.23 38.52 -12.23
C ILE A 10 56.38 37.52 -12.37
N ASP A 11 57.02 37.15 -11.26
CA ASP A 11 58.14 36.21 -11.23
C ASP A 11 57.65 34.76 -11.44
N GLY A 12 56.37 34.48 -11.16
CA GLY A 12 55.73 33.18 -11.35
C GLY A 12 55.10 33.01 -12.74
N ALA A 13 55.01 31.75 -13.22
CA ALA A 13 54.26 31.43 -14.43
C ALA A 13 52.73 31.39 -14.19
N THR A 14 52.33 30.99 -12.98
CA THR A 14 50.93 30.79 -12.57
C THR A 14 50.72 31.25 -11.14
N ALA A 15 49.54 31.80 -10.82
CA ALA A 15 49.17 32.15 -9.45
C ALA A 15 48.11 31.19 -8.90
N ALA A 16 48.28 30.79 -7.64
CA ALA A 16 47.44 29.80 -6.95
C ALA A 16 47.08 30.27 -5.52
N PHE A 17 46.68 31.53 -5.36
CA PHE A 17 46.27 32.12 -4.09
C PHE A 17 44.80 32.54 -4.11
N GLY A 18 44.21 32.75 -2.93
CA GLY A 18 42.81 33.17 -2.80
C GLY A 18 41.83 32.35 -3.66
N PRO A 19 41.00 32.98 -4.53
CA PRO A 19 40.06 32.29 -5.41
C PRO A 19 40.75 31.46 -6.51
N TYR A 20 42.03 31.68 -6.79
CA TYR A 20 42.81 30.93 -7.78
C TYR A 20 43.36 29.60 -7.25
N ARG A 21 43.16 29.25 -5.97
CA ARG A 21 43.70 28.02 -5.37
C ARG A 21 43.20 26.74 -6.07
N THR A 22 41.90 26.67 -6.34
CA THR A 22 41.25 25.47 -6.92
C THR A 22 41.50 25.38 -8.44
N SER A 23 41.69 26.52 -9.10
CA SER A 23 42.01 26.60 -10.53
C SER A 23 43.09 27.66 -10.78
N PRO A 24 44.39 27.28 -10.66
CA PRO A 24 45.50 28.20 -10.88
C PRO A 24 45.44 28.85 -12.25
N GLN A 25 45.67 30.17 -12.30
CA GLN A 25 45.58 30.94 -13.53
C GLN A 25 46.97 31.42 -13.97
N PRO A 26 47.22 31.59 -15.29
CA PRO A 26 48.45 32.20 -15.78
C PRO A 26 48.65 33.60 -15.20
N ALA A 27 49.89 33.98 -14.91
CA ALA A 27 50.22 35.30 -14.34
C ALA A 27 49.63 36.45 -15.17
N SER A 28 49.63 36.34 -16.51
CA SER A 28 49.04 37.33 -17.40
C SER A 28 47.53 37.53 -17.20
N ALA A 29 46.80 36.46 -16.85
CA ALA A 29 45.36 36.52 -16.59
C ALA A 29 45.09 37.18 -15.24
N VAL A 30 45.87 36.86 -14.21
CA VAL A 30 45.75 37.48 -12.87
C VAL A 30 46.10 38.97 -12.92
N LEU A 31 47.11 39.36 -13.69
CA LEU A 31 47.41 40.79 -13.91
C LEU A 31 46.30 41.50 -14.70
N ALA A 32 45.65 40.81 -15.65
CA ALA A 32 44.49 41.34 -16.35
C ALA A 32 43.28 41.53 -15.40
N ASP A 33 43.10 40.61 -14.45
CA ASP A 33 42.08 40.69 -13.40
C ASP A 33 42.33 41.88 -12.46
N ILE A 34 43.57 42.03 -11.98
CA ILE A 34 43.98 43.19 -11.15
C ILE A 34 43.73 44.49 -11.91
N ARG A 35 44.07 44.54 -13.20
CA ARG A 35 43.78 45.70 -14.05
C ARG A 35 42.28 45.96 -14.15
N ALA A 36 41.47 44.94 -14.41
CA ALA A 36 40.02 45.08 -14.57
C ALA A 36 39.35 45.65 -13.31
N LEU A 37 39.71 45.14 -12.14
CA LEU A 37 39.23 45.67 -10.85
C LEU A 37 39.78 47.08 -10.59
N GLY A 38 41.06 47.31 -10.85
CA GLY A 38 41.71 48.60 -10.69
C GLY A 38 41.08 49.72 -11.52
N ILE A 39 40.62 49.42 -12.74
CA ILE A 39 39.88 50.38 -13.58
C ILE A 39 38.64 50.89 -12.86
N ARG A 40 37.87 50.00 -12.22
CA ARG A 40 36.65 50.37 -11.50
C ARG A 40 36.93 51.17 -10.24
N VAL A 41 37.95 50.77 -9.49
CA VAL A 41 38.40 51.52 -8.30
C VAL A 41 38.77 52.96 -8.68
N LEU A 42 39.51 53.15 -9.77
CA LEU A 42 39.98 54.48 -10.18
C LEU A 42 38.91 55.33 -10.89
N SER A 43 37.93 54.71 -11.54
CA SER A 43 36.91 55.43 -12.30
C SER A 43 35.71 55.81 -11.44
N ASP A 44 35.29 54.89 -10.55
CA ASP A 44 33.92 54.91 -10.04
C ASP A 44 33.84 54.92 -8.49
N LEU A 45 34.96 54.78 -7.76
CA LEU A 45 34.93 54.64 -6.29
C LEU A 45 34.99 56.00 -5.55
N PRO A 46 34.06 56.29 -4.61
CA PRO A 46 34.07 57.55 -3.88
C PRO A 46 35.29 57.74 -2.96
N ALA A 47 35.75 58.99 -2.82
CA ALA A 47 36.88 59.34 -1.97
C ALA A 47 36.70 58.98 -0.49
N ALA A 48 35.46 58.93 0.02
CA ALA A 48 35.18 58.50 1.39
C ALA A 48 35.53 57.02 1.61
N VAL A 49 35.17 56.17 0.66
CA VAL A 49 35.38 54.71 0.71
C VAL A 49 36.87 54.39 0.58
N LEU A 50 37.60 55.13 -0.26
CA LEU A 50 39.05 55.00 -0.39
C LEU A 50 39.78 55.27 0.93
N ARG A 51 39.34 56.26 1.72
CA ARG A 51 39.95 56.59 3.03
C ARG A 51 39.67 55.54 4.10
N GLU A 52 38.57 54.81 3.98
CA GLU A 52 38.18 53.78 4.94
C GLU A 52 38.89 52.44 4.68
N GLN A 53 39.02 52.05 3.41
CA GLN A 53 39.46 50.70 3.03
C GLN A 53 40.96 50.59 2.70
N ILE A 54 41.67 51.71 2.54
CA ILE A 54 43.09 51.75 2.16
C ILE A 54 43.88 52.51 3.24
N PRO A 55 45.15 52.17 3.49
CA PRO A 55 46.04 53.00 4.31
C PRO A 55 45.97 54.49 3.96
N ALA A 56 45.86 55.32 4.99
CA ALA A 56 45.58 56.75 4.86
C ALA A 56 46.65 57.51 4.05
N ASP A 57 47.90 57.09 4.12
CA ASP A 57 49.02 57.65 3.35
C ASP A 57 48.84 57.44 1.84
N ILE A 58 48.41 56.25 1.42
CA ILE A 58 48.14 55.91 0.02
C ILE A 58 46.88 56.60 -0.49
N ALA A 59 45.81 56.60 0.32
CA ALA A 59 44.54 57.23 -0.02
C ALA A 59 44.70 58.75 -0.20
N GLU A 60 45.34 59.44 0.74
CA GLU A 60 45.57 60.89 0.64
C GLU A 60 46.55 61.24 -0.50
N ALA A 61 47.55 60.40 -0.79
CA ALA A 61 48.44 60.61 -1.93
C ALA A 61 47.72 60.52 -3.30
N HIS A 62 46.71 59.65 -3.42
CA HIS A 62 45.87 59.55 -4.61
C HIS A 62 44.91 60.75 -4.74
N LEU A 63 44.26 61.13 -3.64
CA LEU A 63 43.30 62.25 -3.58
C LEU A 63 43.97 63.63 -3.68
N SER A 64 45.28 63.71 -3.40
CA SER A 64 46.06 64.93 -3.55
C SER A 64 46.11 65.37 -5.02
N THR A 65 45.82 66.64 -5.28
CA THR A 65 45.83 67.27 -6.60
C THR A 65 47.25 67.57 -7.07
N GLY A 66 47.97 66.54 -7.52
CA GLY A 66 49.25 66.70 -8.22
C GLY A 66 49.05 67.12 -9.69
N SER A 67 49.92 67.99 -10.21
CA SER A 67 49.95 68.33 -11.64
C SER A 67 50.28 67.09 -12.47
N VAL A 68 49.30 66.58 -13.22
CA VAL A 68 49.49 65.47 -14.16
C VAL A 68 50.08 66.04 -15.46
N SER A 69 51.18 65.45 -15.95
CA SER A 69 51.79 65.88 -17.21
C SER A 69 50.79 65.74 -18.39
N PRO A 70 50.78 66.65 -19.37
CA PRO A 70 49.80 66.64 -20.46
C PRO A 70 49.86 65.36 -21.31
N HIS A 71 50.98 64.64 -21.32
CA HIS A 71 51.14 63.37 -22.05
C HIS A 71 50.46 62.17 -21.36
N THR A 72 50.10 62.31 -20.09
CA THR A 72 49.44 61.25 -19.30
C THR A 72 47.97 61.54 -19.02
N GLY A 73 47.43 62.68 -19.47
CA GLY A 73 46.01 63.04 -19.31
C GLY A 73 45.03 62.04 -19.94
N ARG A 74 45.45 61.37 -21.03
CA ARG A 74 44.66 60.28 -21.66
C ARG A 74 44.47 59.06 -20.74
N ALA A 75 45.39 58.80 -19.82
CA ALA A 75 45.24 57.72 -18.84
C ALA A 75 44.21 58.08 -17.75
N THR A 76 44.06 59.38 -17.46
CA THR A 76 43.04 59.92 -16.55
C THR A 76 41.65 59.95 -17.21
N GLU A 77 41.57 60.24 -18.51
CA GLU A 77 40.31 60.23 -19.28
C GLU A 77 39.78 58.82 -19.58
N ARG A 78 40.67 57.81 -19.64
CA ARG A 78 40.31 56.40 -19.88
C ARG A 78 41.14 55.46 -18.99
N PRO A 79 40.76 55.27 -17.72
CA PRO A 79 41.43 54.34 -16.82
C PRO A 79 41.53 52.94 -17.43
N GLY A 80 42.73 52.34 -17.39
CA GLY A 80 42.99 51.00 -17.92
C GLY A 80 43.44 50.90 -19.37
N PHE A 81 43.36 51.99 -20.15
CA PHE A 81 43.92 52.04 -21.50
C PHE A 81 45.46 52.11 -21.49
N MET A 82 46.02 52.75 -20.47
CA MET A 82 47.47 52.85 -20.20
C MET A 82 47.72 52.72 -18.70
N ALA A 83 48.98 52.53 -18.30
CA ALA A 83 49.36 52.54 -16.89
C ALA A 83 48.98 53.88 -16.23
N PRO A 84 48.52 53.88 -14.96
CA PRO A 84 48.18 55.11 -14.26
C PRO A 84 49.37 56.09 -14.20
N PRO A 85 49.12 57.40 -14.26
CA PRO A 85 50.17 58.42 -14.33
C PRO A 85 51.01 58.51 -13.05
N ARG A 86 50.45 58.14 -11.90
CA ARG A 86 51.11 58.24 -10.59
C ARG A 86 51.23 56.85 -9.95
N ALA A 87 52.33 56.67 -9.22
CA ALA A 87 52.54 55.47 -8.41
C ALA A 87 51.44 55.30 -7.34
N ALA A 88 50.95 56.41 -6.77
CA ALA A 88 49.83 56.40 -5.81
C ALA A 88 48.54 55.85 -6.44
N ASP A 89 48.21 56.22 -7.68
CA ASP A 89 47.03 55.72 -8.40
C ASP A 89 47.14 54.20 -8.64
N THR A 90 48.34 53.72 -8.99
CA THR A 90 48.61 52.28 -9.13
C THR A 90 48.52 51.56 -7.79
N ALA A 91 49.07 52.15 -6.73
CA ALA A 91 49.03 51.57 -5.39
C ALA A 91 47.60 51.42 -4.86
N VAL A 92 46.74 52.43 -5.04
CA VAL A 92 45.31 52.36 -4.71
C VAL A 92 44.62 51.22 -5.47
N ALA A 93 44.76 51.20 -6.80
CA ALA A 93 44.12 50.21 -7.66
C ALA A 93 44.55 48.77 -7.32
N VAL A 94 45.85 48.53 -7.16
CA VAL A 94 46.40 47.20 -6.85
C VAL A 94 46.03 46.76 -5.44
N THR A 95 46.11 47.66 -4.45
CA THR A 95 45.79 47.30 -3.05
C THR A 95 44.31 46.90 -2.92
N MET A 96 43.42 47.63 -3.58
CA MET A 96 41.99 47.29 -3.60
C MET A 96 41.68 46.02 -4.41
N ALA A 97 42.34 45.84 -5.56
CA ALA A 97 42.15 44.61 -6.33
C ALA A 97 42.62 43.38 -5.53
N LEU A 98 43.76 43.47 -4.85
CA LEU A 98 44.29 42.38 -4.03
C LEU A 98 43.48 42.15 -2.75
N SER A 99 42.89 43.17 -2.13
CA SER A 99 42.01 42.93 -0.96
C SER A 99 40.79 42.05 -1.30
N ILE A 100 40.35 42.06 -2.55
CA ILE A 100 39.32 41.17 -3.10
C ILE A 100 39.92 39.81 -3.51
N LEU A 101 41.02 39.81 -4.27
CA LEU A 101 41.61 38.60 -4.84
C LEU A 101 42.42 37.77 -3.83
N GLU A 102 42.74 38.28 -2.64
CA GLU A 102 43.39 37.52 -1.57
C GLU A 102 42.40 36.83 -0.64
N GLN A 103 41.09 37.05 -0.83
CA GLN A 103 40.05 36.35 -0.09
C GLN A 103 40.14 34.83 -0.29
N PRO A 104 39.78 34.02 0.72
CA PRO A 104 40.13 32.58 0.76
C PRO A 104 39.44 31.71 -0.31
N GLY A 105 38.47 32.25 -1.06
CA GLY A 105 37.76 31.57 -2.13
C GLY A 105 36.90 32.51 -2.97
N ILE A 106 36.22 31.96 -3.98
CA ILE A 106 35.41 32.73 -4.93
C ILE A 106 34.23 33.45 -4.27
N HIS A 107 33.52 32.80 -3.36
CA HIS A 107 32.36 33.40 -2.66
C HIS A 107 32.76 34.57 -1.75
N PRO A 108 33.74 34.41 -0.84
CA PRO A 108 34.25 35.55 -0.06
C PRO A 108 34.82 36.68 -0.93
N ALA A 109 35.52 36.36 -2.04
CA ALA A 109 35.96 37.37 -3.00
C ALA A 109 34.77 38.08 -3.67
N GLY A 110 33.72 37.35 -4.01
CA GLY A 110 32.48 37.90 -4.55
C GLY A 110 31.77 38.82 -3.58
N GLU A 111 31.73 38.48 -2.29
CA GLU A 111 31.20 39.35 -1.24
C GLU A 111 32.01 40.63 -1.07
N ALA A 112 33.34 40.54 -1.07
CA ALA A 112 34.22 41.72 -1.04
C ALA A 112 34.01 42.62 -2.27
N LEU A 113 33.91 42.02 -3.46
CA LEU A 113 33.62 42.73 -4.70
C LEU A 113 32.22 43.36 -4.66
N ARG A 114 31.23 42.69 -4.09
CA ARG A 114 29.88 43.23 -3.92
C ARG A 114 29.88 44.48 -3.06
N GLY A 115 30.63 44.51 -1.95
CA GLY A 115 30.80 45.72 -1.14
C GLY A 115 31.35 46.90 -1.94
N LEU A 116 32.33 46.64 -2.83
CA LEU A 116 32.84 47.64 -3.78
C LEU A 116 31.73 48.09 -4.75
N LEU A 117 30.98 47.16 -5.33
CA LEU A 117 29.91 47.46 -6.29
C LEU A 117 28.77 48.28 -5.68
N GLU A 118 28.39 47.99 -4.44
CA GLU A 118 27.37 48.73 -3.69
C GLU A 118 27.85 50.17 -3.43
N ALA A 119 29.13 50.36 -3.09
CA ALA A 119 29.74 51.67 -2.93
C ALA A 119 29.84 52.50 -4.23
N VAL A 120 29.95 51.83 -5.39
CA VAL A 120 30.00 52.46 -6.72
C VAL A 120 28.59 52.80 -7.27
N ARG A 121 27.56 52.05 -6.83
CA ARG A 121 26.21 52.12 -7.39
C ARG A 121 25.44 53.43 -7.15
N GLU A 122 25.96 54.37 -6.37
CA GLU A 122 25.30 55.67 -6.17
C GLU A 122 25.26 56.53 -7.46
N GLU A 123 26.10 56.26 -8.49
CA GLU A 123 26.20 57.15 -9.67
C GLU A 123 26.09 56.49 -11.08
N ILE A 124 26.15 55.15 -11.28
CA ILE A 124 26.28 54.55 -12.64
C ILE A 124 25.45 53.25 -12.89
N THR A 125 25.06 53.04 -14.16
CA THR A 125 24.30 51.93 -14.79
C THR A 125 24.38 50.53 -14.14
N GLN A 126 23.21 49.86 -14.07
CA GLN A 126 23.02 48.50 -13.53
C GLN A 126 23.96 47.47 -14.18
N ILE A 127 24.95 46.99 -13.41
CA ILE A 127 25.79 45.85 -13.76
C ILE A 127 24.93 44.58 -13.74
N SER A 128 25.03 43.77 -14.79
CA SER A 128 24.28 42.53 -14.96
C SER A 128 25.23 41.38 -15.27
N ALA A 129 24.76 40.15 -15.11
CA ALA A 129 25.53 38.95 -15.45
C ALA A 129 26.01 38.96 -16.92
N THR A 130 25.30 39.66 -17.83
CA THR A 130 25.64 39.78 -19.25
C THR A 130 26.67 40.87 -19.57
N SER A 131 26.87 41.86 -18.68
CA SER A 131 27.84 42.95 -18.89
C SER A 131 29.20 42.72 -18.23
N ILE A 132 29.39 41.59 -17.54
CA ILE A 132 30.66 41.19 -16.89
C ILE A 132 31.86 41.23 -17.84
N ASP A 133 31.71 40.79 -19.10
CA ASP A 133 32.83 40.73 -20.05
C ASP A 133 33.30 42.12 -20.53
N ASN A 134 32.51 43.15 -20.27
CA ASN A 134 32.85 44.53 -20.63
C ASN A 134 33.83 45.18 -19.63
N TRP A 135 34.23 44.47 -18.58
CA TRP A 135 35.16 44.96 -17.55
C TRP A 135 36.63 44.92 -17.96
N GLY A 136 36.95 44.32 -19.10
CA GLY A 136 38.31 44.29 -19.64
C GLY A 136 38.56 43.08 -20.53
N ARG A 137 39.56 43.18 -21.42
CA ARG A 137 39.99 42.03 -22.23
C ARG A 137 40.89 41.10 -21.41
N GLY A 138 40.63 39.80 -21.52
CA GLY A 138 41.47 38.74 -20.96
C GLY A 138 41.25 38.46 -19.48
N ILE A 139 40.08 38.82 -18.94
CA ILE A 139 39.66 38.46 -17.58
C ILE A 139 39.63 36.93 -17.46
N SER A 140 40.13 36.41 -16.34
CA SER A 140 40.17 34.98 -16.08
C SER A 140 38.77 34.40 -15.81
N PRO A 141 38.55 33.10 -16.07
CA PRO A 141 37.33 32.41 -15.66
C PRO A 141 37.07 32.51 -14.16
N VAL A 142 38.12 32.58 -13.33
CA VAL A 142 37.99 32.72 -11.87
C VAL A 142 37.41 34.07 -11.50
N LEU A 143 37.87 35.18 -12.10
CA LEU A 143 37.29 36.50 -11.84
C LEU A 143 35.85 36.59 -12.40
N GLN A 144 35.53 35.92 -13.52
CA GLN A 144 34.14 35.80 -13.98
C GLN A 144 33.25 35.10 -12.94
N SER A 145 33.75 34.03 -12.29
CA SER A 145 33.05 33.35 -11.20
C SER A 145 32.86 34.26 -9.98
N VAL A 146 33.89 35.05 -9.62
CA VAL A 146 33.82 36.05 -8.54
C VAL A 146 32.77 37.12 -8.85
N HIS A 147 32.68 37.58 -10.10
CA HIS A 147 31.64 38.53 -10.51
C HIS A 147 30.23 37.93 -10.40
N LEU A 148 30.04 36.67 -10.80
CA LEU A 148 28.75 35.99 -10.65
C LEU A 148 28.37 35.82 -9.17
N ALA A 149 29.31 35.47 -8.30
CA ALA A 149 29.11 35.40 -6.86
C ALA A 149 28.74 36.78 -6.27
N ALA A 150 29.38 37.86 -6.73
CA ALA A 150 29.07 39.22 -6.30
C ALA A 150 27.64 39.66 -6.69
N LEU A 151 27.16 39.21 -7.85
CA LEU A 151 25.81 39.55 -8.34
C LEU A 151 24.71 38.67 -7.73
N ALA A 152 25.04 37.61 -7.01
CA ALA A 152 24.10 36.62 -6.49
C ALA A 152 22.80 37.19 -5.89
N PRO A 153 22.83 38.22 -5.01
CA PRO A 153 21.60 38.77 -4.41
C PRO A 153 20.68 39.53 -5.38
N SER A 154 21.19 39.90 -6.56
CA SER A 154 20.45 40.65 -7.58
C SER A 154 19.94 39.78 -8.73
N LEU A 155 20.30 38.50 -8.74
CA LEU A 155 19.90 37.56 -9.78
C LEU A 155 18.45 37.11 -9.58
N ARG A 156 17.76 36.86 -10.69
CA ARG A 156 16.48 36.15 -10.62
C ARG A 156 16.71 34.71 -10.17
N PRO A 157 15.73 34.05 -9.53
CA PRO A 157 15.89 32.65 -9.08
C PRO A 157 16.32 31.69 -10.21
N SER A 158 15.83 31.90 -11.43
CA SER A 158 16.21 31.07 -12.58
C SER A 158 17.65 31.33 -13.04
N GLU A 159 18.17 32.55 -12.91
CA GLU A 159 19.57 32.89 -13.17
C GLU A 159 20.48 32.34 -12.09
N TYR A 160 20.02 32.35 -10.84
CA TYR A 160 20.73 31.79 -9.69
C TYR A 160 21.02 30.30 -9.88
N VAL A 161 20.01 29.53 -10.31
CA VAL A 161 20.17 28.11 -10.68
C VAL A 161 21.03 27.96 -11.95
N ARG A 162 20.77 28.76 -12.98
CA ARG A 162 21.46 28.66 -14.28
C ARG A 162 22.96 28.87 -14.17
N TYR A 163 23.38 29.86 -13.38
CA TYR A 163 24.78 30.22 -13.18
C TYR A 163 25.45 29.41 -12.06
N ARG A 164 24.73 28.44 -11.47
CA ARG A 164 25.25 27.51 -10.47
C ARG A 164 25.86 28.23 -9.28
N ILE A 165 25.16 29.25 -8.79
CA ILE A 165 25.71 30.21 -7.83
C ILE A 165 26.18 29.52 -6.55
N THR A 166 25.58 28.43 -6.10
CA THR A 166 26.00 27.76 -4.85
C THR A 166 27.22 26.86 -5.02
N THR A 167 27.67 26.60 -6.25
CA THR A 167 28.89 25.82 -6.50
C THR A 167 30.15 26.59 -6.13
N GLU A 168 31.27 25.89 -5.95
CA GLU A 168 32.56 26.54 -5.67
C GLU A 168 32.99 27.48 -6.81
N THR A 169 32.60 27.18 -8.05
CA THR A 169 32.96 27.93 -9.27
C THR A 169 31.71 28.30 -10.08
N PRO A 170 30.95 29.33 -9.67
CA PRO A 170 29.81 29.83 -10.45
C PRO A 170 30.23 30.16 -11.87
N ARG A 171 29.44 29.79 -12.87
CA ARG A 171 29.84 29.96 -14.27
C ARG A 171 28.65 30.19 -15.19
N ARG A 172 28.94 30.76 -16.34
CA ARG A 172 27.95 30.88 -17.41
C ARG A 172 27.69 29.53 -18.09
N PRO A 173 26.49 29.34 -18.68
CA PRO A 173 26.13 28.13 -19.39
C PRO A 173 27.11 27.75 -20.49
N THR A 174 27.58 26.51 -20.42
CA THR A 174 28.47 25.90 -21.41
C THR A 174 27.80 24.77 -22.17
N ARG A 175 26.74 24.15 -21.61
CA ARG A 175 26.05 23.01 -22.24
C ARG A 175 25.31 23.42 -23.50
N THR A 176 25.32 22.51 -24.47
CA THR A 176 24.58 22.62 -25.73
C THR A 176 23.14 22.15 -25.57
N THR A 177 22.27 22.47 -26.53
CA THR A 177 20.88 21.97 -26.53
C THR A 177 20.80 20.44 -26.51
N GLY A 178 21.70 19.76 -27.25
CA GLY A 178 21.75 18.30 -27.30
C GLY A 178 22.10 17.66 -25.94
N ASP A 179 22.99 18.28 -25.16
CA ASP A 179 23.31 17.81 -23.81
C ASP A 179 22.07 17.87 -22.90
N ILE A 180 21.27 18.93 -23.03
CA ILE A 180 20.06 19.12 -22.22
C ILE A 180 18.95 18.14 -22.64
N GLU A 181 18.80 17.86 -23.93
CA GLU A 181 17.88 16.82 -24.41
C GLU A 181 18.29 15.43 -23.89
N GLN A 182 19.59 15.12 -23.85
CA GLN A 182 20.08 13.88 -23.25
C GLN A 182 19.79 13.82 -21.75
N ARG A 183 20.01 14.91 -21.01
CA ARG A 183 19.65 15.00 -19.60
C ARG A 183 18.14 14.80 -19.39
N ALA A 184 17.29 15.41 -20.24
CA ALA A 184 15.83 15.29 -20.14
C ALA A 184 15.33 13.85 -20.31
N ARG A 185 16.01 13.02 -21.10
CA ARG A 185 15.70 11.58 -21.22
C ARG A 185 15.94 10.81 -19.93
N LYS A 186 16.86 11.27 -19.07
CA LYS A 186 17.19 10.64 -17.79
C LYS A 186 16.28 11.07 -16.63
N ILE A 187 15.39 12.05 -16.85
CA ILE A 187 14.55 12.66 -15.80
C ILE A 187 13.08 12.27 -15.99
N PRO A 188 12.37 11.76 -14.96
CA PRO A 188 10.91 11.55 -15.02
C PRO A 188 10.14 12.87 -15.01
N THR A 189 8.90 12.88 -15.52
CA THR A 189 8.03 14.08 -15.45
C THR A 189 7.72 14.49 -14.02
N MET A 190 7.43 13.52 -13.16
CA MET A 190 7.31 13.69 -11.73
C MET A 190 8.65 13.30 -11.09
N LEU A 191 9.34 14.26 -10.47
CA LEU A 191 10.63 14.00 -9.83
C LEU A 191 10.56 12.81 -8.84
N TRP A 192 11.66 12.06 -8.71
CA TRP A 192 11.78 10.87 -7.87
C TRP A 192 11.23 11.08 -6.45
N PRO A 193 10.39 10.18 -5.93
CA PRO A 193 9.74 10.33 -4.61
C PRO A 193 10.71 10.58 -3.45
N SER A 194 11.85 9.88 -3.42
CA SER A 194 12.87 10.05 -2.37
C SER A 194 13.48 11.46 -2.33
N TRP A 195 13.69 12.07 -3.49
CA TRP A 195 14.17 13.45 -3.63
C TRP A 195 13.06 14.44 -3.32
N MET A 196 11.86 14.19 -3.85
CA MET A 196 10.69 15.03 -3.64
C MET A 196 10.34 15.22 -2.17
N VAL A 197 10.37 14.16 -1.37
CA VAL A 197 10.06 14.24 0.06
C VAL A 197 11.02 15.17 0.82
N ARG A 198 12.30 15.21 0.43
CA ARG A 198 13.32 16.04 1.08
C ARG A 198 13.30 17.49 0.58
N LEU A 199 12.95 17.71 -0.68
CA LEU A 199 12.90 19.04 -1.29
C LEU A 199 11.56 19.76 -1.09
N SER A 200 10.50 19.06 -0.71
CA SER A 200 9.18 19.67 -0.48
C SER A 200 9.09 20.26 0.93
N PRO A 201 8.67 21.53 1.08
CA PRO A 201 8.35 22.09 2.38
C PRO A 201 7.11 21.43 2.98
N SER A 202 7.01 21.44 4.31
CA SER A 202 5.88 20.86 5.04
C SER A 202 4.58 21.65 4.91
N GLU A 203 4.67 22.94 4.56
CA GLU A 203 3.54 23.86 4.43
C GLU A 203 3.66 24.73 3.17
N GLY A 204 2.52 25.24 2.68
CA GLY A 204 2.43 26.18 1.55
C GLY A 204 2.43 25.52 0.18
N ILE A 205 3.44 24.69 -0.13
CA ILE A 205 3.63 24.12 -1.46
C ILE A 205 3.20 22.66 -1.51
N HIS A 206 2.23 22.36 -2.38
CA HIS A 206 1.79 20.98 -2.58
C HIS A 206 2.84 20.17 -3.37
N ALA A 207 3.34 19.08 -2.79
CA ALA A 207 4.34 18.20 -3.42
C ALA A 207 3.95 17.71 -4.83
N ARG A 208 2.64 17.54 -5.10
CA ARG A 208 2.13 17.16 -6.43
C ARG A 208 2.46 18.21 -7.50
N ALA A 209 2.27 19.49 -7.19
CA ALA A 209 2.55 20.59 -8.12
C ALA A 209 4.07 20.86 -8.22
N LEU A 210 4.80 20.62 -7.13
CA LEU A 210 6.24 20.85 -7.07
C LEU A 210 7.06 19.80 -7.85
N ALA A 211 6.58 18.56 -7.92
CA ALA A 211 7.29 17.46 -8.59
C ALA A 211 7.68 17.73 -10.04
N PRO A 212 6.77 18.15 -10.93
CA PRO A 212 7.14 18.48 -12.31
C PRO A 212 7.98 19.76 -12.40
N VAL A 213 7.80 20.71 -11.47
CA VAL A 213 8.63 21.92 -11.43
C VAL A 213 10.08 21.59 -11.13
N LEU A 214 10.35 20.80 -10.09
CA LEU A 214 11.72 20.40 -9.76
C LEU A 214 12.35 19.54 -10.88
N ALA A 215 11.57 18.69 -11.55
CA ALA A 215 12.03 17.95 -12.72
C ALA A 215 12.45 18.89 -13.88
N ALA A 216 11.65 19.92 -14.18
CA ALA A 216 11.99 20.94 -15.17
C ALA A 216 13.20 21.78 -14.74
N LEU A 217 13.32 22.13 -13.45
CA LEU A 217 14.44 22.91 -12.93
C LEU A 217 15.78 22.19 -13.07
N LEU A 218 15.83 20.85 -13.13
CA LEU A 218 17.07 20.10 -13.40
C LEU A 218 17.65 20.34 -14.81
N LEU A 219 16.87 20.90 -15.74
CA LEU A 219 17.32 21.27 -17.08
C LEU A 219 17.92 22.69 -17.14
N ILE A 220 17.86 23.45 -16.06
CA ILE A 220 18.33 24.85 -16.00
C ILE A 220 19.82 24.99 -15.64
N PRO A 221 20.41 24.21 -14.71
CA PRO A 221 21.83 24.30 -14.39
C PRO A 221 22.72 24.15 -15.62
N ASP A 222 23.63 25.10 -15.82
CA ASP A 222 24.60 25.16 -16.92
C ASP A 222 23.99 25.23 -18.33
N SER A 223 22.70 25.57 -18.47
CA SER A 223 21.99 25.58 -19.75
C SER A 223 21.57 26.98 -20.20
N ARG A 224 21.20 27.15 -21.48
CA ARG A 224 20.53 28.36 -22.01
C ARG A 224 19.01 28.19 -22.18
N THR A 225 18.47 27.04 -21.75
CA THR A 225 17.08 26.64 -21.92
C THR A 225 16.14 27.56 -21.14
N SER A 226 15.03 28.00 -21.76
CA SER A 226 13.99 28.77 -21.05
C SER A 226 13.15 27.87 -20.13
N LEU A 227 12.41 28.45 -19.19
CA LEU A 227 11.51 27.67 -18.31
C LEU A 227 10.43 26.92 -19.10
N ASP A 228 9.93 27.55 -20.17
CA ASP A 228 8.92 26.98 -21.07
C ASP A 228 9.47 25.79 -21.87
N GLN A 229 10.68 25.93 -22.43
CA GLN A 229 11.38 24.82 -23.10
C GLN A 229 11.67 23.67 -22.14
N ALA A 230 12.04 23.97 -20.89
CA ALA A 230 12.28 22.95 -19.88
C ALA A 230 10.99 22.18 -19.52
N ALA A 231 9.85 22.87 -19.40
CA ALA A 231 8.56 22.25 -19.18
C ALA A 231 8.17 21.31 -20.35
N GLY A 232 8.39 21.73 -21.59
CA GLY A 232 8.13 20.91 -22.77
C GLY A 232 8.98 19.65 -22.86
N LEU A 233 10.28 19.74 -22.56
CA LEU A 233 11.18 18.57 -22.56
C LEU A 233 10.81 17.49 -21.52
N ILE A 234 10.11 17.89 -20.46
CA ILE A 234 9.69 17.02 -19.37
C ILE A 234 8.25 16.48 -19.59
N GLY A 235 7.60 16.83 -20.70
CA GLY A 235 6.34 16.24 -21.15
C GLY A 235 5.09 17.10 -20.94
N ASP A 236 5.24 18.43 -20.93
CA ASP A 236 4.13 19.41 -20.93
C ASP A 236 3.10 19.23 -19.79
N ALA A 237 3.52 18.64 -18.67
CA ALA A 237 2.67 18.46 -17.49
C ALA A 237 2.40 19.77 -16.74
N ILE A 238 3.22 20.80 -17.00
CA ILE A 238 3.17 22.14 -16.41
C ILE A 238 3.59 23.16 -17.46
N ASP A 239 3.31 24.43 -17.22
CA ASP A 239 3.78 25.53 -18.08
C ASP A 239 4.95 26.31 -17.46
N GLY A 240 5.64 27.11 -18.27
CA GLY A 240 6.76 27.93 -17.80
C GLY A 240 6.38 28.99 -16.76
N THR A 241 5.11 29.40 -16.70
CA THR A 241 4.59 30.39 -15.73
C THR A 241 4.47 29.76 -14.34
N GLU A 242 3.95 28.54 -14.26
CA GLU A 242 3.88 27.73 -13.04
C GLU A 242 5.26 27.41 -12.49
N VAL A 243 6.22 27.05 -13.37
CA VAL A 243 7.62 26.88 -12.99
C VAL A 243 8.17 28.16 -12.37
N SER A 244 7.95 29.31 -13.00
CA SER A 244 8.45 30.60 -12.50
C SER A 244 7.82 30.97 -11.15
N ARG A 245 6.51 30.76 -10.97
CA ARG A 245 5.79 31.07 -9.73
C ARG A 245 6.29 30.21 -8.56
N LEU A 246 6.35 28.89 -8.76
CA LEU A 246 6.81 27.97 -7.71
C LEU A 246 8.30 28.15 -7.41
N LEU A 247 9.10 28.49 -8.41
CA LEU A 247 10.51 28.82 -8.20
C LEU A 247 10.69 30.07 -7.32
N GLN A 248 9.83 31.09 -7.46
CA GLN A 248 9.84 32.25 -6.54
C GLN A 248 9.47 31.85 -5.12
N GLU A 249 8.45 31.00 -4.94
CA GLU A 249 8.08 30.48 -3.62
C GLU A 249 9.20 29.65 -2.97
N LEU A 250 10.00 28.94 -3.76
CA LEU A 250 11.18 28.23 -3.26
C LEU A 250 12.34 29.17 -2.90
N ASP A 251 12.52 30.26 -3.63
CA ASP A 251 13.56 31.29 -3.39
C ASP A 251 13.32 32.02 -2.06
N ASP A 252 12.06 32.23 -1.70
CA ASP A 252 11.65 32.82 -0.40
C ASP A 252 11.97 31.92 0.81
N LEU A 253 12.31 30.63 0.59
CA LEU A 253 12.65 29.71 1.67
C LEU A 253 14.10 29.90 2.15
N PRO A 254 14.35 29.90 3.48
CA PRO A 254 15.71 29.93 4.01
C PRO A 254 16.62 28.79 3.54
N GLN A 255 16.02 27.66 3.15
CA GLN A 255 16.72 26.47 2.64
C GLN A 255 17.06 26.56 1.14
N TRP A 256 16.73 27.66 0.45
CA TRP A 256 16.94 27.83 -0.98
C TRP A 256 18.36 27.45 -1.46
N PRO A 257 19.46 27.92 -0.83
CA PRO A 257 20.81 27.53 -1.25
C PRO A 257 21.05 26.01 -1.16
N GLY A 258 20.41 25.32 -0.20
CA GLY A 258 20.46 23.87 -0.07
C GLY A 258 19.74 23.16 -1.20
N ILE A 259 18.58 23.68 -1.62
CA ILE A 259 17.80 23.16 -2.76
C ILE A 259 18.58 23.33 -4.06
N VAL A 260 19.16 24.52 -4.32
CA VAL A 260 19.96 24.77 -5.53
C VAL A 260 21.17 23.85 -5.57
N THR A 261 21.87 23.70 -4.45
CA THR A 261 23.03 22.80 -4.36
C THR A 261 22.63 21.34 -4.62
N ALA A 262 21.45 20.91 -4.17
CA ALA A 262 20.92 19.58 -4.48
C ALA A 262 20.65 19.41 -5.98
N LEU A 263 20.03 20.42 -6.63
CA LEU A 263 19.79 20.42 -8.07
C LEU A 263 21.09 20.41 -8.88
N ASP A 264 22.10 21.18 -8.46
CA ASP A 264 23.42 21.22 -9.08
C ASP A 264 24.13 19.85 -9.01
N ARG A 265 24.19 19.25 -7.82
CA ARG A 265 24.82 17.92 -7.62
C ARG A 265 24.09 16.84 -8.42
N LEU A 266 22.77 16.92 -8.50
CA LEU A 266 21.97 15.99 -9.26
C LEU A 266 22.15 16.17 -10.77
N ALA A 267 22.19 17.41 -11.26
CA ALA A 267 22.47 17.69 -12.65
C ALA A 267 23.85 17.17 -13.07
N ASP A 268 24.88 17.36 -12.24
CA ASP A 268 26.22 16.83 -12.49
C ASP A 268 26.23 15.28 -12.53
N HIS A 269 25.51 14.63 -11.63
CA HIS A 269 25.38 13.17 -11.61
C HIS A 269 24.68 12.65 -12.87
N LEU A 270 23.57 13.27 -13.27
CA LEU A 270 22.85 12.88 -14.49
C LEU A 270 23.65 13.13 -15.78
N ASP A 271 24.51 14.14 -15.78
CA ASP A 271 25.39 14.42 -16.92
C ASP A 271 26.58 13.46 -17.01
N THR A 272 27.09 13.00 -15.86
CA THR A 272 28.32 12.20 -15.78
C THR A 272 28.03 10.70 -15.87
N ASP A 273 26.96 10.26 -15.20
CA ASP A 273 26.63 8.84 -15.05
C ASP A 273 25.47 8.43 -15.98
N ASP A 274 25.53 7.20 -16.48
CA ASP A 274 24.42 6.60 -17.21
C ASP A 274 23.33 6.13 -16.25
N THR A 275 22.08 6.46 -16.58
CA THR A 275 20.91 6.05 -15.80
C THR A 275 20.26 4.83 -16.43
N PRO A 276 19.80 3.84 -15.65
CA PRO A 276 19.28 2.59 -16.19
C PRO A 276 17.89 2.72 -16.81
N ILE A 277 17.20 3.86 -16.68
CA ILE A 277 15.88 4.09 -17.29
C ILE A 277 15.98 5.28 -18.26
N ASP A 278 15.52 5.09 -19.50
CA ASP A 278 15.22 6.18 -20.42
C ASP A 278 13.76 6.63 -20.20
N TYR A 279 13.58 7.66 -19.38
CA TYR A 279 12.28 8.26 -19.10
C TYR A 279 11.67 8.95 -20.33
N GLY A 280 12.51 9.44 -21.26
CA GLY A 280 12.04 9.97 -22.54
C GLY A 280 11.25 8.92 -23.32
N ARG A 281 11.79 7.70 -23.37
CA ARG A 281 11.10 6.54 -23.96
C ARG A 281 9.90 6.11 -23.13
N ARG A 282 10.00 6.04 -21.79
CA ARG A 282 8.89 5.64 -20.92
C ARG A 282 7.67 6.56 -21.03
N ARG A 283 7.87 7.86 -21.26
CA ARG A 283 6.78 8.83 -21.47
C ARG A 283 5.94 8.56 -22.72
N LEU A 284 6.58 8.04 -23.78
CA LEU A 284 5.96 7.79 -25.08
C LEU A 284 5.44 6.36 -25.27
N LEU A 285 5.58 5.52 -24.23
CA LEU A 285 5.14 4.13 -24.27
C LEU A 285 3.61 4.02 -24.27
N ASP A 286 3.07 3.03 -24.99
CA ASP A 286 1.64 2.72 -24.96
C ASP A 286 1.31 1.89 -23.71
N TYR A 287 0.47 2.43 -22.84
CA TYR A 287 0.05 1.80 -21.58
C TYR A 287 -1.35 1.16 -21.63
N THR A 288 -2.01 1.10 -22.79
CA THR A 288 -3.37 0.55 -22.92
C THR A 288 -3.47 -0.91 -22.44
N GLY A 289 -2.42 -1.71 -22.63
CA GLY A 289 -2.32 -3.11 -22.18
C GLY A 289 -1.89 -3.28 -20.71
N LEU A 290 -1.73 -2.21 -19.94
CA LEU A 290 -1.19 -2.29 -18.58
C LEU A 290 -2.18 -2.95 -17.61
N LEU A 291 -1.77 -4.10 -17.06
CA LEU A 291 -2.53 -4.91 -16.10
C LEU A 291 -3.97 -5.23 -16.58
N PRO A 292 -4.15 -6.15 -17.52
CA PRO A 292 -5.49 -6.58 -17.97
C PRO A 292 -6.34 -7.13 -16.82
N HIS A 293 -7.68 -7.07 -16.96
CA HIS A 293 -8.61 -7.52 -15.92
C HIS A 293 -8.37 -8.98 -15.48
N ASP A 294 -8.13 -9.87 -16.44
CA ASP A 294 -7.91 -11.30 -16.15
C ASP A 294 -6.64 -11.54 -15.34
N ARG A 295 -5.57 -10.78 -15.63
CA ARG A 295 -4.33 -10.80 -14.85
C ARG A 295 -4.55 -10.26 -13.45
N TRP A 296 -5.30 -9.17 -13.29
CA TRP A 296 -5.66 -8.67 -11.96
C TRP A 296 -6.40 -9.72 -11.12
N LEU A 297 -7.39 -10.41 -11.71
CA LEU A 297 -8.10 -11.49 -11.04
C LEU A 297 -7.18 -12.67 -10.68
N GLU A 298 -6.23 -13.01 -11.55
CA GLU A 298 -5.21 -14.04 -11.29
C GLU A 298 -4.32 -13.67 -10.09
N ILE A 299 -3.79 -12.45 -10.05
CA ILE A 299 -2.97 -11.94 -8.95
C ILE A 299 -3.75 -11.96 -7.63
N CYS A 300 -4.98 -11.45 -7.65
CA CYS A 300 -5.88 -11.49 -6.49
C CYS A 300 -6.16 -12.91 -5.99
N ARG A 301 -6.40 -13.86 -6.91
CA ARG A 301 -6.57 -15.28 -6.57
C ARG A 301 -5.29 -15.88 -5.96
N ARG A 302 -4.11 -15.59 -6.55
CA ARG A 302 -2.81 -16.09 -6.09
C ARG A 302 -2.43 -15.59 -4.70
N ILE A 303 -2.74 -14.33 -4.38
CA ILE A 303 -2.34 -13.68 -3.11
C ILE A 303 -3.44 -13.80 -2.04
N GLY A 304 -4.62 -14.32 -2.40
CA GLY A 304 -5.77 -14.36 -1.51
C GLY A 304 -6.21 -12.96 -1.10
N THR A 305 -6.25 -12.04 -2.08
CA THR A 305 -6.70 -10.64 -1.91
C THR A 305 -8.01 -10.45 -2.68
N PRO A 306 -9.05 -9.82 -2.10
CA PRO A 306 -10.31 -9.62 -2.81
C PRO A 306 -10.13 -8.61 -3.96
N PRO A 307 -10.53 -8.94 -5.20
CA PRO A 307 -10.35 -8.07 -6.37
C PRO A 307 -11.17 -6.76 -6.29
N GLY A 308 -12.23 -6.74 -5.47
CA GLY A 308 -13.12 -5.58 -5.30
C GLY A 308 -14.08 -5.38 -6.47
N THR A 309 -14.81 -4.26 -6.47
CA THR A 309 -15.82 -3.90 -7.48
C THR A 309 -15.23 -3.14 -8.68
N GLY A 310 -13.99 -3.45 -9.09
CA GLY A 310 -13.29 -2.78 -10.20
C GLY A 310 -12.62 -1.44 -9.84
N ARG A 311 -13.11 -0.69 -8.84
CA ARG A 311 -12.45 0.56 -8.38
C ARG A 311 -11.01 0.33 -7.92
N ARG A 312 -10.75 -0.81 -7.25
CA ARG A 312 -9.43 -1.20 -6.76
C ARG A 312 -8.45 -1.47 -7.90
N GLU A 313 -8.91 -2.17 -8.94
CA GLU A 313 -8.14 -2.45 -10.15
C GLU A 313 -7.68 -1.16 -10.84
N ARG A 314 -8.59 -0.19 -11.02
CA ARG A 314 -8.27 1.13 -11.58
C ARG A 314 -7.22 1.88 -10.76
N ILE A 315 -7.31 1.80 -9.42
CA ILE A 315 -6.32 2.41 -8.52
C ILE A 315 -4.95 1.76 -8.72
N VAL A 316 -4.88 0.43 -8.75
CA VAL A 316 -3.62 -0.30 -8.94
C VAL A 316 -3.00 0.00 -10.31
N ARG A 317 -3.82 -0.01 -11.36
CA ARG A 317 -3.39 0.30 -12.73
C ARG A 317 -2.84 1.73 -12.86
N SER A 318 -3.53 2.73 -12.29
CA SER A 318 -3.02 4.11 -12.26
C SER A 318 -1.75 4.27 -11.41
N GLN A 319 -1.57 3.47 -10.36
CA GLN A 319 -0.32 3.43 -9.59
C GLN A 319 0.84 2.85 -10.41
N LEU A 320 0.61 1.73 -11.09
CA LEU A 320 1.59 1.12 -11.98
C LEU A 320 1.97 2.05 -13.12
N PHE A 321 0.99 2.71 -13.74
CA PHE A 321 1.24 3.71 -14.78
C PHE A 321 2.20 4.78 -14.30
N ARG A 322 1.90 5.43 -13.16
CA ARG A 322 2.77 6.49 -12.60
C ARG A 322 4.17 6.00 -12.27
N ARG A 323 4.31 4.78 -11.73
CA ARG A 323 5.61 4.20 -11.39
C ARG A 323 6.45 3.90 -12.63
N LEU A 324 5.82 3.41 -13.70
CA LEU A 324 6.50 3.02 -14.94
C LEU A 324 6.83 4.21 -15.85
N SER A 325 5.89 5.15 -16.01
CA SER A 325 6.00 6.27 -16.95
C SER A 325 6.70 7.49 -16.33
N GLY A 326 6.60 7.65 -15.01
CA GLY A 326 6.98 8.88 -14.33
C GLY A 326 6.06 10.07 -14.63
N LEU A 327 4.91 9.86 -15.31
CA LEU A 327 3.94 10.90 -15.65
C LEU A 327 3.00 11.24 -14.49
N PRO A 328 2.38 12.43 -14.49
CA PRO A 328 1.36 12.78 -13.52
C PRO A 328 0.11 11.88 -13.68
N PRO A 329 -0.68 11.70 -12.61
CA PRO A 329 -1.93 10.93 -12.66
C PRO A 329 -2.96 11.44 -13.68
N GLU A 330 -2.90 12.72 -14.03
CA GLU A 330 -3.75 13.39 -15.03
C GLU A 330 -3.50 12.87 -16.44
N SER A 331 -2.30 12.35 -16.72
CA SER A 331 -1.94 11.78 -18.03
C SER A 331 -2.36 10.32 -18.19
N VAL A 332 -3.06 9.74 -17.20
CA VAL A 332 -3.57 8.36 -17.29
C VAL A 332 -4.67 8.34 -18.37
N PRO A 333 -4.55 7.49 -19.41
CA PRO A 333 -5.57 7.32 -20.43
C PRO A 333 -6.95 7.00 -19.83
N ASP A 334 -8.02 7.56 -20.41
CA ASP A 334 -9.39 7.40 -19.93
C ASP A 334 -9.81 5.93 -19.81
N ASP A 335 -9.35 5.08 -20.73
CA ASP A 335 -9.59 3.64 -20.76
C ASP A 335 -8.96 2.88 -19.57
N LEU A 336 -7.90 3.43 -18.99
CA LEU A 336 -7.27 2.90 -17.76
C LEU A 336 -7.98 3.43 -16.49
N GLY A 337 -9.01 4.26 -16.67
CA GLY A 337 -9.88 4.74 -15.61
C GLY A 337 -9.60 6.17 -15.17
N GLY A 338 -9.22 7.06 -16.09
CA GLY A 338 -9.04 8.50 -15.88
C GLY A 338 -10.30 9.18 -15.34
N LEU A 339 -10.45 9.23 -14.02
CA LEU A 339 -11.37 10.16 -13.36
C LEU A 339 -10.65 10.66 -12.11
N ASP A 340 -9.97 11.81 -12.25
CA ASP A 340 -9.28 12.49 -11.16
C ASP A 340 -10.27 13.16 -10.19
N SER A 341 -11.18 12.36 -9.61
CA SER A 341 -12.04 12.85 -8.53
C SER A 341 -11.23 12.89 -7.23
N ALA A 342 -11.51 13.88 -6.38
CA ALA A 342 -10.89 13.97 -5.05
C ALA A 342 -11.08 12.69 -4.23
N GLU A 343 -12.24 12.02 -4.41
CA GLU A 343 -12.53 10.73 -3.80
C GLU A 343 -11.67 9.60 -4.35
N PHE A 344 -11.43 9.56 -5.66
CA PHE A 344 -10.53 8.59 -6.29
C PHE A 344 -9.11 8.76 -5.78
N ARG A 345 -8.62 10.01 -5.68
CA ARG A 345 -7.31 10.32 -5.09
C ARG A 345 -7.21 9.87 -3.64
N ALA A 346 -8.19 10.23 -2.81
CA ALA A 346 -8.21 9.83 -1.40
C ALA A 346 -8.30 8.31 -1.23
N ALA A 347 -8.99 7.61 -2.13
CA ALA A 347 -9.03 6.15 -2.16
C ALA A 347 -7.68 5.54 -2.60
N SER A 348 -7.02 6.11 -3.62
CA SER A 348 -5.72 5.66 -4.11
C SER A 348 -4.62 5.82 -3.05
N LEU A 349 -4.56 6.97 -2.39
CA LEU A 349 -3.59 7.22 -1.31
C LEU A 349 -3.80 6.28 -0.12
N ARG A 350 -5.06 6.01 0.26
CA ARG A 350 -5.38 5.02 1.29
C ARG A 350 -5.02 3.61 0.87
N PHE A 351 -5.19 3.29 -0.40
CA PHE A 351 -4.85 1.98 -0.94
C PHE A 351 -3.34 1.71 -0.88
N THR A 352 -2.51 2.65 -1.34
CA THR A 352 -1.04 2.55 -1.24
C THR A 352 -0.60 2.33 0.20
N ALA A 353 -1.15 3.12 1.14
CA ALA A 353 -0.79 3.00 2.55
C ALA A 353 -1.14 1.64 3.18
N LEU A 354 -2.15 0.94 2.64
CA LEU A 354 -2.63 -0.34 3.16
C LEU A 354 -2.17 -1.55 2.32
N GLN A 355 -1.39 -1.32 1.26
CA GLN A 355 -0.83 -2.37 0.42
C GLN A 355 0.02 -3.35 1.25
N THR A 356 0.03 -4.62 0.85
CA THR A 356 0.85 -5.65 1.51
C THR A 356 2.10 -5.95 0.68
N PRO A 357 3.18 -6.44 1.29
CA PRO A 357 4.41 -6.80 0.58
C PRO A 357 4.18 -7.80 -0.56
N GLU A 358 3.29 -8.78 -0.36
CA GLU A 358 3.00 -9.81 -1.37
C GLU A 358 2.33 -9.19 -2.61
N LEU A 359 1.41 -8.25 -2.40
CA LEU A 359 0.77 -7.53 -3.49
C LEU A 359 1.75 -6.60 -4.21
N ALA A 360 2.60 -5.88 -3.47
CA ALA A 360 3.64 -5.04 -4.06
C ALA A 360 4.62 -5.86 -4.92
N HIS A 361 5.07 -7.01 -4.43
CA HIS A 361 5.96 -7.90 -5.19
C HIS A 361 5.29 -8.44 -6.45
N ALA A 362 4.04 -8.90 -6.38
CA ALA A 362 3.35 -9.38 -7.57
C ALA A 362 3.13 -8.28 -8.61
N LEU A 363 2.79 -7.07 -8.19
CA LEU A 363 2.63 -5.93 -9.10
C LEU A 363 3.96 -5.50 -9.73
N GLN A 364 5.07 -5.62 -8.99
CA GLN A 364 6.41 -5.42 -9.53
C GLN A 364 6.74 -6.43 -10.64
N GLN A 365 6.38 -7.71 -10.47
CA GLN A 365 6.60 -8.73 -11.50
C GLN A 365 5.78 -8.46 -12.76
N GLU A 366 4.49 -8.11 -12.61
CA GLU A 366 3.65 -7.75 -13.77
C GLU A 366 4.16 -6.50 -14.50
N ALA A 367 4.73 -5.55 -13.76
CA ALA A 367 5.35 -4.37 -14.36
C ALA A 367 6.59 -4.73 -15.18
N LEU A 368 7.41 -5.69 -14.72
CA LEU A 368 8.54 -6.23 -15.49
C LEU A 368 8.07 -7.02 -16.72
N GLU A 369 7.04 -7.87 -16.58
CA GLU A 369 6.45 -8.60 -17.71
C GLU A 369 5.89 -7.65 -18.77
N PHE A 370 5.24 -6.55 -18.35
CA PHE A 370 4.76 -5.51 -19.24
C PHE A 370 5.91 -4.79 -19.95
N LEU A 371 6.98 -4.41 -19.25
CA LEU A 371 8.15 -3.82 -19.91
C LEU A 371 8.79 -4.78 -20.94
N ALA A 372 8.87 -6.06 -20.58
CA ALA A 372 9.39 -7.09 -21.46
C ALA A 372 8.52 -7.29 -22.72
N SER A 373 7.19 -7.20 -22.62
CA SER A 373 6.31 -7.28 -23.80
C SER A 373 6.49 -6.09 -24.75
N HIS A 374 6.99 -4.97 -24.25
CA HIS A 374 7.39 -3.79 -25.02
C HIS A 374 8.88 -3.79 -25.41
N HIS A 375 9.58 -4.92 -25.34
CA HIS A 375 11.00 -5.09 -25.69
C HIS A 375 11.97 -4.28 -24.80
N ILE A 376 11.59 -4.03 -23.54
CA ILE A 376 12.44 -3.37 -22.54
C ILE A 376 12.81 -4.43 -21.49
N HIS A 377 14.02 -4.99 -21.61
CA HIS A 377 14.50 -6.07 -20.72
C HIS A 377 15.56 -5.61 -19.71
N ASP A 378 16.33 -4.57 -20.05
CA ASP A 378 17.50 -4.15 -19.28
C ASP A 378 17.20 -3.02 -18.28
N GLU A 379 15.96 -2.52 -18.25
CA GLU A 379 15.57 -1.44 -17.35
C GLU A 379 14.79 -1.98 -16.13
N PRO A 380 15.07 -1.46 -14.92
CA PRO A 380 14.23 -1.72 -13.76
C PRO A 380 12.85 -1.03 -13.90
N VAL A 381 11.87 -1.45 -13.09
CA VAL A 381 10.54 -0.81 -13.03
C VAL A 381 10.66 0.64 -12.56
N THR A 382 11.44 0.85 -11.50
CA THR A 382 11.74 2.15 -10.91
C THR A 382 13.24 2.29 -10.67
N TRP A 383 13.74 3.51 -10.81
CA TRP A 383 15.10 3.89 -10.45
C TRP A 383 15.06 5.29 -9.84
N GLN A 384 16.02 5.59 -8.98
CA GLN A 384 16.20 6.93 -8.40
C GLN A 384 17.69 7.18 -8.12
N PRO A 385 18.13 8.45 -8.18
CA PRO A 385 19.52 8.79 -7.95
C PRO A 385 19.90 8.64 -6.47
N PRO A 386 21.18 8.37 -6.15
CA PRO A 386 21.64 8.19 -4.79
C PRO A 386 21.34 9.41 -3.90
N THR A 387 20.73 9.18 -2.75
CA THR A 387 20.44 10.25 -1.77
C THR A 387 21.69 10.75 -1.04
N THR A 388 22.84 10.09 -1.20
CA THR A 388 24.14 10.55 -0.69
C THR A 388 24.54 11.90 -1.28
N LEU A 389 24.05 12.25 -2.47
CA LEU A 389 24.23 13.59 -3.07
C LEU A 389 23.63 14.71 -2.23
N LEU A 390 22.62 14.39 -1.40
CA LEU A 390 21.95 15.34 -0.50
C LEU A 390 22.65 15.50 0.85
N ALA A 391 23.74 14.76 1.09
CA ALA A 391 24.44 14.78 2.37
C ALA A 391 24.99 16.18 2.69
N GLY A 392 24.78 16.59 3.95
CA GLY A 392 25.24 17.88 4.48
C GLY A 392 24.42 19.10 4.06
N LEU A 393 23.30 18.92 3.36
CA LEU A 393 22.43 20.01 2.93
C LEU A 393 21.29 20.26 3.94
N SER A 394 20.99 21.52 4.20
CA SER A 394 19.80 21.94 4.93
C SER A 394 18.61 21.99 3.97
N LEU A 395 17.77 20.96 3.98
CA LEU A 395 16.60 20.81 3.10
C LEU A 395 15.28 21.01 3.87
N PRO A 396 14.19 21.43 3.21
CA PRO A 396 12.95 21.78 3.90
C PRO A 396 12.12 20.57 4.36
N GLY A 397 12.28 19.40 3.71
CA GLY A 397 11.52 18.20 4.01
C GLY A 397 12.21 17.24 4.99
N THR A 398 11.43 16.39 5.65
CA THR A 398 11.95 15.38 6.59
C THR A 398 12.67 14.25 5.85
N ASP A 399 13.82 13.80 6.34
CA ASP A 399 14.48 12.62 5.80
C ASP A 399 13.73 11.32 6.19
N PRO A 400 13.21 10.54 5.21
CA PRO A 400 12.54 9.25 5.42
C PRO A 400 13.34 8.21 6.20
N THR A 401 14.68 8.27 6.17
CA THR A 401 15.54 7.27 6.82
C THR A 401 15.47 7.30 8.35
N HIS A 402 15.01 8.42 8.93
CA HIS A 402 14.81 8.56 10.38
C HIS A 402 13.45 8.03 10.87
N VAL A 403 12.58 7.57 9.97
CA VAL A 403 11.25 7.06 10.34
C VAL A 403 11.36 5.64 10.91
N ASP A 404 10.88 5.43 12.13
CA ASP A 404 10.79 4.11 12.76
C ASP A 404 9.79 3.22 12.02
N LEU A 405 10.31 2.32 11.18
CA LEU A 405 9.54 1.44 10.31
C LEU A 405 8.63 0.46 11.07
N PRO A 406 9.11 -0.30 12.08
CA PRO A 406 8.24 -1.12 12.93
C PRO A 406 7.09 -0.34 13.55
N ARG A 407 7.36 0.84 14.10
CA ARG A 407 6.32 1.67 14.72
C ARG A 407 5.33 2.20 13.69
N LEU A 408 5.80 2.59 12.51
CA LEU A 408 4.94 3.02 11.41
C LEU A 408 3.99 1.89 10.97
N HIS A 409 4.49 0.68 10.78
CA HIS A 409 3.68 -0.47 10.39
C HIS A 409 2.56 -0.76 11.40
N GLN A 410 2.85 -0.63 12.69
CA GLN A 410 1.85 -0.76 13.74
C GLN A 410 0.75 0.32 13.63
N LEU A 411 1.15 1.60 13.58
CA LEU A 411 0.21 2.73 13.53
C LEU A 411 -0.72 2.67 12.32
N VAL A 412 -0.21 2.18 11.18
CA VAL A 412 -0.97 2.12 9.94
C VAL A 412 -2.05 1.04 9.95
N ARG A 413 -1.89 -0.03 10.73
CA ARG A 413 -2.85 -1.15 10.78
C ARG A 413 -3.95 -0.99 11.84
N GLU A 414 -3.76 -0.10 12.82
CA GLU A 414 -4.69 0.05 13.95
C GLU A 414 -5.83 1.07 13.74
N ARG A 415 -5.75 1.96 12.73
CA ARG A 415 -6.62 3.16 12.62
C ARG A 415 -7.22 3.38 11.23
N GLN A 416 -8.30 4.17 11.19
CA GLN A 416 -9.02 4.55 9.95
C GLN A 416 -8.31 5.64 9.12
N HIS A 417 -7.52 6.52 9.75
CA HIS A 417 -6.68 7.54 9.09
C HIS A 417 -5.19 7.34 9.39
N PRO A 418 -4.59 6.26 8.86
CA PRO A 418 -3.31 5.76 9.33
C PRO A 418 -2.13 6.69 9.03
N VAL A 419 -2.09 7.32 7.85
CA VAL A 419 -0.92 8.07 7.37
C VAL A 419 -0.76 9.42 8.08
N GLN A 420 -1.85 10.20 8.19
CA GLN A 420 -1.80 11.52 8.85
C GLN A 420 -1.46 11.39 10.33
N HIS A 421 -2.03 10.38 11.01
CA HIS A 421 -1.71 10.13 12.41
C HIS A 421 -0.27 9.64 12.58
N ALA A 422 0.20 8.73 11.72
CA ALA A 422 1.59 8.27 11.77
C ALA A 422 2.58 9.42 11.52
N ALA A 423 2.29 10.32 10.60
CA ALA A 423 3.09 11.53 10.36
C ALA A 423 3.21 12.40 11.62
N GLN A 424 2.09 12.67 12.29
CA GLN A 424 2.08 13.44 13.55
C GLN A 424 2.84 12.75 14.69
N VAL A 425 2.66 11.44 14.87
CA VAL A 425 3.28 10.68 15.96
C VAL A 425 4.79 10.51 15.74
N LEU A 426 5.22 10.33 14.50
CA LEU A 426 6.62 10.10 14.13
C LEU A 426 7.36 11.41 13.81
N GLY A 427 6.71 12.57 13.90
CA GLY A 427 7.33 13.87 13.62
C GLY A 427 7.80 14.01 12.17
N ALA A 428 7.11 13.38 11.22
CA ALA A 428 7.47 13.36 9.80
C ALA A 428 6.37 13.96 8.92
N THR A 429 6.69 14.35 7.68
CA THR A 429 5.68 14.79 6.72
C THR A 429 4.81 13.62 6.23
N VAL A 430 3.58 13.92 5.81
CA VAL A 430 2.65 12.90 5.28
C VAL A 430 3.24 12.24 4.02
N GLU A 431 3.95 13.01 3.21
CA GLU A 431 4.65 12.59 2.01
C GLU A 431 5.81 11.64 2.33
N ALA A 432 6.58 11.91 3.39
CA ALA A 432 7.61 11.00 3.88
C ALA A 432 7.03 9.66 4.29
N ILE A 433 5.95 9.66 5.10
CA ILE A 433 5.30 8.41 5.50
C ILE A 433 4.76 7.63 4.29
N ARG A 434 4.15 8.33 3.32
CA ARG A 434 3.67 7.68 2.09
C ARG A 434 4.82 7.04 1.31
N HIS A 435 5.94 7.73 1.16
CA HIS A 435 7.11 7.20 0.48
C HIS A 435 7.69 5.98 1.20
N VAL A 436 7.82 6.02 2.53
CA VAL A 436 8.29 4.86 3.32
C VAL A 436 7.35 3.66 3.16
N LEU A 437 6.03 3.87 3.13
CA LEU A 437 5.07 2.78 2.90
C LEU A 437 5.07 2.26 1.46
N ASP A 438 5.45 3.10 0.49
CA ASP A 438 5.55 2.74 -0.92
C ASP A 438 6.76 1.82 -1.19
N GLU A 439 7.88 2.08 -0.50
CA GLU A 439 9.12 1.28 -0.51
C GLU A 439 9.04 0.05 0.41
N HIS A 440 8.43 0.21 1.58
CA HIS A 440 8.32 -0.82 2.62
C HIS A 440 6.87 -1.00 3.07
N PRO A 441 6.02 -1.68 2.26
CA PRO A 441 4.62 -1.91 2.59
C PRO A 441 4.46 -2.62 3.93
N ALA A 442 3.49 -2.18 4.73
CA ALA A 442 3.23 -2.81 6.02
C ALA A 442 2.72 -4.26 5.82
N PRO A 443 3.19 -5.26 6.56
CA PRO A 443 2.64 -6.60 6.49
C PRO A 443 1.14 -6.61 6.86
N ALA A 444 0.39 -7.55 6.29
CA ALA A 444 -1.02 -7.72 6.65
C ALA A 444 -1.13 -8.18 8.11
N PRO A 445 -2.08 -7.64 8.91
CA PRO A 445 -2.29 -8.13 10.27
C PRO A 445 -2.74 -9.62 10.23
N PRO A 446 -2.40 -10.42 11.25
CA PRO A 446 -2.88 -11.79 11.35
C PRO A 446 -4.41 -11.79 11.38
N LEU A 447 -5.00 -12.48 10.40
CA LEU A 447 -6.45 -12.52 10.24
C LEU A 447 -7.10 -13.44 11.27
N THR A 448 -8.27 -13.05 11.77
CA THR A 448 -9.18 -13.96 12.44
C THR A 448 -9.72 -15.00 11.45
N GLU A 449 -10.08 -16.21 11.92
CA GLU A 449 -10.53 -17.31 11.02
C GLU A 449 -11.66 -16.90 10.06
N ASN A 450 -12.58 -16.04 10.50
CA ASN A 450 -13.69 -15.55 9.69
C ASN A 450 -13.22 -14.59 8.59
N ALA A 451 -12.22 -13.74 8.88
CA ALA A 451 -11.62 -12.86 7.88
C ALA A 451 -10.74 -13.64 6.89
N ALA A 452 -10.05 -14.71 7.34
CA ALA A 452 -9.30 -15.62 6.46
C ALA A 452 -10.20 -16.35 5.45
N ARG A 453 -11.42 -16.73 5.86
CA ARG A 453 -12.46 -17.28 4.97
C ARG A 453 -12.97 -16.24 3.96
N ALA A 454 -13.27 -15.02 4.41
CA ALA A 454 -13.81 -13.95 3.57
C ALA A 454 -12.80 -13.41 2.54
N THR A 455 -11.51 -13.42 2.85
CA THR A 455 -10.44 -12.85 2.00
C THR A 455 -9.91 -13.86 0.96
N GLY A 456 -10.28 -15.15 1.06
CA GLY A 456 -9.81 -16.19 0.14
C GLY A 456 -8.43 -16.79 0.47
N ARG A 457 -7.84 -16.45 1.63
CA ARG A 457 -6.54 -17.00 2.06
C ARG A 457 -6.54 -18.51 2.31
N ILE A 458 -7.66 -19.11 2.71
CA ILE A 458 -7.76 -20.58 2.81
C ILE A 458 -7.60 -21.25 1.44
N ARG A 459 -8.09 -20.60 0.36
CA ARG A 459 -7.85 -21.06 -1.01
C ARG A 459 -6.39 -20.89 -1.42
N GLN A 460 -5.75 -19.77 -1.06
CA GLN A 460 -4.32 -19.57 -1.28
C GLN A 460 -3.48 -20.63 -0.54
N GLN A 461 -3.75 -20.87 0.75
CA GLN A 461 -3.06 -21.88 1.55
C GLN A 461 -3.26 -23.29 0.96
N ALA A 462 -4.47 -23.61 0.49
CA ALA A 462 -4.73 -24.87 -0.19
C ALA A 462 -3.94 -25.00 -1.51
N ARG A 463 -3.80 -23.90 -2.27
CA ARG A 463 -3.03 -23.87 -3.52
C ARG A 463 -1.52 -24.01 -3.29
N GLN A 464 -0.99 -23.40 -2.23
CA GLN A 464 0.43 -23.55 -1.83
C GLN A 464 0.73 -24.94 -1.27
N ALA A 465 -0.17 -25.50 -0.46
CA ALA A 465 0.00 -26.82 0.12
C ALA A 465 -0.22 -27.95 -0.89
N ILE A 466 -1.07 -27.72 -1.89
CA ILE A 466 -1.39 -28.69 -2.94
C ILE A 466 -1.25 -28.02 -4.32
N PRO A 467 -0.03 -27.97 -4.86
CA PRO A 467 0.21 -27.58 -6.25
C PRO A 467 -0.57 -28.44 -7.25
N GLU A 468 -0.77 -27.95 -8.47
CA GLU A 468 -1.53 -28.64 -9.52
C GLU A 468 -1.03 -30.06 -9.78
N ASP A 469 0.28 -30.26 -9.89
CA ASP A 469 0.90 -31.57 -10.12
C ASP A 469 0.60 -32.55 -8.97
N HIS A 470 0.69 -32.07 -7.73
CA HIS A 470 0.43 -32.89 -6.55
C HIS A 470 -1.07 -33.20 -6.40
N PHE A 471 -1.94 -32.24 -6.74
CA PHE A 471 -3.39 -32.48 -6.76
C PHE A 471 -3.76 -33.51 -7.84
N THR A 472 -3.15 -33.39 -9.02
CA THR A 472 -3.30 -34.32 -10.14
C THR A 472 -2.84 -35.72 -9.76
N GLN A 473 -1.66 -35.85 -9.16
CA GLN A 473 -1.16 -37.11 -8.65
C GLN A 473 -2.12 -37.74 -7.65
N LEU A 474 -2.55 -36.99 -6.62
CA LEU A 474 -3.45 -37.52 -5.59
C LEU A 474 -4.82 -37.91 -6.15
N TYR A 475 -5.39 -37.10 -7.05
CA TYR A 475 -6.76 -37.27 -7.53
C TYR A 475 -6.87 -38.20 -8.75
N LEU A 476 -6.04 -38.00 -9.77
CA LEU A 476 -6.05 -38.75 -11.02
C LEU A 476 -5.21 -40.03 -10.94
N ASP A 477 -3.97 -39.96 -10.45
CA ASP A 477 -3.04 -41.12 -10.48
C ASP A 477 -3.27 -42.08 -9.30
N GLU A 478 -3.36 -41.56 -8.08
CA GLU A 478 -3.58 -42.34 -6.86
C GLU A 478 -5.07 -42.63 -6.60
N HIS A 479 -5.95 -42.14 -7.48
CA HIS A 479 -7.40 -42.29 -7.42
C HIS A 479 -8.08 -41.88 -6.10
N ARG A 480 -7.45 -41.03 -5.27
CA ARG A 480 -8.01 -40.59 -3.99
C ARG A 480 -9.28 -39.78 -4.22
N SER A 481 -10.28 -39.96 -3.36
CA SER A 481 -11.48 -39.11 -3.37
C SER A 481 -11.19 -37.75 -2.74
N LEU A 482 -11.96 -36.72 -3.10
CA LEU A 482 -11.84 -35.38 -2.47
C LEU A 482 -11.99 -35.43 -0.94
N GLN A 483 -12.71 -36.42 -0.41
CA GLN A 483 -12.85 -36.62 1.04
C GLN A 483 -11.56 -37.14 1.68
N GLN A 484 -10.85 -38.04 0.99
CA GLN A 484 -9.55 -38.54 1.44
C GLN A 484 -8.49 -37.45 1.37
N ILE A 485 -8.47 -36.67 0.28
CA ILE A 485 -7.58 -35.51 0.14
C ILE A 485 -7.87 -34.46 1.23
N ALA A 486 -9.14 -34.22 1.57
CA ALA A 486 -9.52 -33.34 2.67
C ALA A 486 -8.99 -33.82 4.03
N THR A 487 -8.99 -35.14 4.26
CA THR A 487 -8.50 -35.74 5.51
C THR A 487 -6.96 -35.67 5.59
N LEU A 488 -6.28 -35.82 4.46
CA LEU A 488 -4.81 -35.75 4.37
C LEU A 488 -4.28 -34.33 4.52
N THR A 489 -5.00 -33.34 3.98
CA THR A 489 -4.50 -31.97 3.87
C THR A 489 -5.16 -30.99 4.85
N GLY A 490 -6.23 -31.42 5.53
CA GLY A 490 -6.98 -30.59 6.48
C GLY A 490 -7.89 -29.55 5.83
N PHE A 491 -7.91 -29.43 4.49
CA PHE A 491 -8.78 -28.49 3.78
C PHE A 491 -10.17 -29.07 3.53
N SER A 492 -11.21 -28.23 3.64
CA SER A 492 -12.58 -28.67 3.41
C SER A 492 -12.80 -29.14 1.96
N ARG A 493 -13.69 -30.14 1.78
CA ARG A 493 -14.08 -30.66 0.45
C ARG A 493 -14.49 -29.56 -0.53
N ARG A 494 -15.17 -28.50 -0.06
CA ARG A 494 -15.62 -27.38 -0.90
C ARG A 494 -14.43 -26.60 -1.47
N VAL A 495 -13.42 -26.32 -0.65
CA VAL A 495 -12.17 -25.66 -1.07
C VAL A 495 -11.44 -26.51 -2.12
N LEU A 496 -11.36 -27.83 -1.93
CA LEU A 496 -10.73 -28.74 -2.90
C LEU A 496 -11.53 -28.88 -4.21
N THR A 497 -12.86 -28.76 -4.15
CA THR A 497 -13.73 -28.78 -5.34
C THR A 497 -13.51 -27.52 -6.18
N ASP A 498 -13.44 -26.38 -5.52
CA ASP A 498 -13.16 -25.10 -6.20
C ASP A 498 -11.72 -25.09 -6.74
N LEU A 499 -10.74 -25.64 -5.99
CA LEU A 499 -9.35 -25.77 -6.43
C LEU A 499 -9.21 -26.67 -7.68
N ALA A 500 -9.94 -27.78 -7.74
CA ALA A 500 -9.96 -28.65 -8.91
C ALA A 500 -10.52 -27.94 -10.16
N LYS A 501 -11.55 -27.10 -10.00
CA LYS A 501 -12.06 -26.26 -11.09
C LYS A 501 -11.03 -25.22 -11.52
N ASP A 502 -10.35 -24.59 -10.57
CA ASP A 502 -9.30 -23.59 -10.84
C ASP A 502 -8.11 -24.20 -11.60
N TYR A 503 -7.76 -25.47 -11.34
CA TYR A 503 -6.73 -26.22 -12.05
C TYR A 503 -7.22 -26.89 -13.34
N GLY A 504 -8.50 -26.73 -13.72
CA GLY A 504 -9.05 -27.39 -14.90
C GLY A 504 -9.12 -28.92 -14.80
N ILE A 505 -9.00 -29.48 -13.59
CA ILE A 505 -9.04 -30.93 -13.35
C ILE A 505 -10.50 -31.39 -13.42
N PRO A 506 -10.86 -32.30 -14.35
CA PRO A 506 -12.25 -32.76 -14.49
C PRO A 506 -12.66 -33.53 -13.23
N LEU A 507 -13.61 -32.95 -12.50
CA LEU A 507 -14.19 -33.58 -11.32
C LEU A 507 -15.02 -34.81 -11.75
N ARG A 508 -14.75 -35.97 -11.13
CA ARG A 508 -15.56 -37.19 -11.32
C ARG A 508 -17.04 -36.89 -11.07
N GLU A 509 -17.88 -37.17 -12.06
CA GLU A 509 -19.33 -36.96 -11.99
C GLU A 509 -19.96 -37.83 -10.90
N GLY A 510 -20.35 -37.20 -9.78
CA GLY A 510 -21.24 -37.79 -8.78
C GLY A 510 -20.72 -39.05 -8.07
N PRO A 511 -21.43 -39.52 -7.02
CA PRO A 511 -20.94 -40.56 -6.13
C PRO A 511 -21.07 -41.95 -6.78
N GLN A 512 -20.10 -42.36 -7.59
CA GLN A 512 -19.94 -43.77 -7.99
C GLN A 512 -19.37 -44.66 -6.86
N ASP A 513 -19.09 -44.09 -5.69
CA ASP A 513 -18.60 -44.78 -4.50
C ASP A 513 -19.68 -45.52 -3.68
N TYR A 514 -20.82 -45.85 -4.28
CA TYR A 514 -21.61 -47.01 -3.81
C TYR A 514 -21.16 -48.25 -4.58
N LYS A 515 -19.94 -48.73 -4.31
CA LYS A 515 -19.58 -50.12 -4.64
C LYS A 515 -20.63 -51.03 -4.01
N ARG A 516 -21.41 -51.66 -4.90
CA ARG A 516 -22.39 -52.74 -4.69
C ARG A 516 -22.18 -53.50 -3.37
N ARG A 517 -22.99 -53.19 -2.36
CA ARG A 517 -23.29 -54.14 -1.27
C ARG A 517 -24.74 -54.58 -1.44
N GLY A 518 -24.90 -55.75 -2.06
CA GLY A 518 -26.13 -56.56 -2.06
C GLY A 518 -27.31 -55.98 -2.84
N THR A 519 -27.33 -56.19 -4.16
CA THR A 519 -28.61 -56.18 -4.89
C THR A 519 -29.41 -57.38 -4.40
N ILE A 520 -30.60 -57.16 -3.85
CA ILE A 520 -31.52 -58.25 -3.49
C ILE A 520 -32.44 -58.51 -4.68
N GLU A 521 -32.46 -59.75 -5.15
CA GLU A 521 -33.38 -60.17 -6.21
C GLU A 521 -34.83 -60.14 -5.73
N ARG A 522 -35.72 -59.69 -6.62
CA ARG A 522 -37.16 -59.57 -6.36
C ARG A 522 -37.77 -60.89 -5.90
N ASP A 523 -37.40 -61.99 -6.56
CA ASP A 523 -38.00 -63.30 -6.33
C ASP A 523 -37.61 -63.87 -4.96
N TRP A 524 -36.37 -63.64 -4.52
CA TRP A 524 -35.93 -64.03 -3.18
C TRP A 524 -36.69 -63.25 -2.09
N LEU A 525 -36.87 -61.94 -2.27
CA LEU A 525 -37.57 -61.12 -1.29
C LEU A 525 -39.06 -61.47 -1.22
N ILE A 526 -39.69 -61.84 -2.34
CA ILE A 526 -41.06 -62.35 -2.37
C ILE A 526 -41.16 -63.71 -1.65
N ASP A 527 -40.27 -64.66 -1.93
CA ASP A 527 -40.24 -65.95 -1.24
C ASP A 527 -40.11 -65.78 0.28
N GLN A 528 -39.14 -64.99 0.72
CA GLN A 528 -38.87 -64.84 2.14
C GLN A 528 -39.90 -64.00 2.90
N TYR A 529 -40.36 -62.88 2.32
CA TYR A 529 -41.26 -61.93 2.97
C TYR A 529 -42.75 -62.28 2.80
N VAL A 530 -43.15 -62.71 1.59
CA VAL A 530 -44.56 -63.00 1.26
C VAL A 530 -44.90 -64.46 1.52
N HIS A 531 -44.11 -65.40 0.99
CA HIS A 531 -44.43 -66.84 1.10
C HIS A 531 -44.04 -67.43 2.46
N ARG A 532 -42.79 -67.23 2.91
CA ARG A 532 -42.29 -67.71 4.22
C ARG A 532 -42.62 -66.81 5.40
N ARG A 533 -43.28 -65.68 5.13
CA ARG A 533 -43.80 -64.71 6.10
C ARG A 533 -42.79 -64.14 7.11
N ARG A 534 -41.48 -64.16 6.83
CA ARG A 534 -40.42 -63.63 7.71
C ARG A 534 -40.47 -62.10 7.79
N THR A 535 -39.93 -61.52 8.88
CA THR A 535 -39.98 -60.07 9.10
C THR A 535 -38.82 -59.35 8.40
N LEU A 536 -39.04 -58.11 7.93
CA LEU A 536 -37.97 -57.31 7.32
C LEU A 536 -36.76 -57.09 8.25
N PRO A 537 -36.93 -56.92 9.58
CA PRO A 537 -35.80 -56.89 10.50
C PRO A 537 -34.91 -58.13 10.47
N ASP A 538 -35.51 -59.33 10.38
CA ASP A 538 -34.73 -60.57 10.36
C ASP A 538 -34.02 -60.76 9.01
N LEU A 539 -34.70 -60.46 7.90
CA LEU A 539 -34.10 -60.49 6.57
C LEU A 539 -32.96 -59.47 6.43
N ALA A 540 -33.11 -58.29 7.02
CA ALA A 540 -32.08 -57.26 7.03
C ALA A 540 -30.84 -57.69 7.83
N ARG A 541 -31.05 -58.36 8.98
CA ARG A 541 -29.97 -58.92 9.79
C ARG A 541 -29.19 -60.00 9.04
N GLU A 542 -29.90 -60.89 8.37
CA GLU A 542 -29.31 -61.99 7.59
C GLU A 542 -28.56 -61.50 6.35
N ALA A 543 -29.10 -60.51 5.65
CA ALA A 543 -28.46 -59.91 4.47
C ALA A 543 -27.40 -58.84 4.81
N GLY A 544 -27.07 -58.65 6.10
CA GLY A 544 -26.06 -57.69 6.55
C GLY A 544 -26.37 -56.22 6.23
N MET A 545 -27.64 -55.85 6.12
CA MET A 545 -28.09 -54.50 5.75
C MET A 545 -29.05 -53.90 6.76
N SER A 546 -29.28 -52.57 6.66
CA SER A 546 -30.26 -51.91 7.53
C SER A 546 -31.69 -52.26 7.11
N THR A 547 -32.59 -52.27 8.10
CA THR A 547 -34.04 -52.50 7.88
C THR A 547 -34.64 -51.47 6.92
N ALA A 548 -34.14 -50.23 6.96
CA ALA A 548 -34.50 -49.16 6.05
C ALA A 548 -34.05 -49.45 4.61
N ASN A 549 -32.89 -50.05 4.41
CA ASN A 549 -32.41 -50.45 3.08
C ASN A 549 -33.24 -51.62 2.52
N MET A 550 -33.59 -52.60 3.36
CA MET A 550 -34.47 -53.71 2.98
C MET A 550 -35.89 -53.24 2.61
N ALA A 551 -36.43 -52.26 3.34
CA ALA A 551 -37.71 -51.63 3.00
C ALA A 551 -37.63 -50.84 1.68
N ARG A 552 -36.49 -50.22 1.39
CA ARG A 552 -36.24 -49.53 0.13
C ARG A 552 -36.27 -50.52 -1.04
N TRP A 553 -35.62 -51.68 -0.91
CA TRP A 553 -35.70 -52.77 -1.90
C TRP A 553 -37.11 -53.32 -2.09
N ALA A 554 -37.89 -53.46 -1.02
CA ALA A 554 -39.30 -53.86 -1.13
C ALA A 554 -40.14 -52.85 -1.93
N HIS A 555 -39.90 -51.54 -1.74
CA HIS A 555 -40.52 -50.50 -2.56
C HIS A 555 -40.04 -50.52 -4.02
N THR A 556 -38.73 -50.65 -4.26
CA THR A 556 -38.16 -50.74 -5.61
C THR A 556 -38.73 -51.93 -6.39
N HIS A 557 -38.97 -53.06 -5.72
CA HIS A 557 -39.54 -54.27 -6.31
C HIS A 557 -41.07 -54.33 -6.28
N SER A 558 -41.74 -53.27 -5.82
CA SER A 558 -43.19 -53.15 -5.70
C SER A 558 -43.84 -54.28 -4.87
N ILE A 559 -43.20 -54.66 -3.76
CA ILE A 559 -43.72 -55.64 -2.80
C ILE A 559 -44.50 -54.89 -1.71
N PRO A 560 -45.80 -55.21 -1.49
CA PRO A 560 -46.62 -54.51 -0.51
C PRO A 560 -46.11 -54.77 0.92
N LEU A 561 -45.73 -53.70 1.61
CA LEU A 561 -45.29 -53.75 3.00
C LEU A 561 -46.46 -53.96 3.96
N ARG A 562 -46.29 -54.83 4.95
CA ARG A 562 -47.28 -55.05 6.01
C ARG A 562 -47.49 -53.76 6.83
N PRO A 563 -48.73 -53.48 7.29
CA PRO A 563 -49.02 -52.31 8.12
C PRO A 563 -48.17 -52.30 9.40
N ARG A 564 -47.63 -51.13 9.75
CA ARG A 564 -46.91 -50.94 11.01
C ARG A 564 -47.90 -51.04 12.18
N GLY A 565 -47.69 -51.98 13.10
CA GLY A 565 -48.43 -52.06 14.38
C GLY A 565 -49.21 -53.36 14.66
N GLY A 566 -49.05 -54.42 13.87
CA GLY A 566 -49.54 -55.74 14.25
C GLY A 566 -48.74 -56.31 15.43
N ALA A 567 -49.40 -56.51 16.57
CA ALA A 567 -48.80 -57.06 17.79
C ALA A 567 -48.13 -58.42 17.53
N SER A 568 -47.01 -58.67 18.23
CA SER A 568 -46.36 -59.97 18.29
C SER A 568 -47.40 -61.07 18.52
N HIS A 569 -47.42 -62.06 17.64
CA HIS A 569 -48.36 -63.17 17.57
C HIS A 569 -48.56 -63.90 18.92
N ASP A 570 -47.57 -63.83 19.80
CA ASP A 570 -47.53 -64.48 21.11
C ASP A 570 -48.44 -63.81 22.17
N THR A 571 -48.67 -62.49 22.09
CA THR A 571 -49.46 -61.75 23.11
C THR A 571 -50.97 -61.78 22.84
N ALA A 572 -51.39 -62.09 21.61
CA ALA A 572 -52.80 -62.19 21.21
C ALA A 572 -53.42 -63.54 21.63
N LEU A 573 -52.62 -64.59 21.79
CA LEU A 573 -53.07 -65.93 22.19
C LEU A 573 -53.50 -66.02 23.66
N ARG A 574 -53.02 -65.13 24.55
CA ARG A 574 -53.33 -65.18 26.01
C ARG A 574 -54.45 -64.26 26.48
N ALA A 575 -55.02 -63.44 25.59
CA ALA A 575 -56.07 -62.46 25.94
C ALA A 575 -57.47 -63.08 26.21
N PRO A 576 -57.90 -64.19 25.56
CA PRO A 576 -59.21 -64.79 25.83
C PRO A 576 -59.27 -65.56 27.16
N GLU A 577 -58.16 -66.18 27.58
CA GLU A 577 -58.09 -67.00 28.81
C GLU A 577 -58.14 -66.15 30.10
N GLN A 578 -57.70 -64.89 30.04
CA GLN A 578 -57.71 -63.96 31.19
C GLN A 578 -59.07 -63.26 31.43
N ALA A 579 -60.02 -63.36 30.51
CA ALA A 579 -61.34 -62.73 30.65
C ALA A 579 -62.37 -63.60 31.38
N THR A 580 -62.14 -64.91 31.46
CA THR A 580 -63.07 -65.90 32.03
C THR A 580 -63.09 -65.90 33.56
N ASP A 581 -61.96 -65.58 34.21
CA ASP A 581 -61.82 -65.51 35.68
C ASP A 581 -62.00 -64.09 36.26
N ALA A 582 -62.31 -63.09 35.43
CA ALA A 582 -62.44 -61.70 35.86
C ALA A 582 -63.88 -61.36 36.30
N PRO A 583 -64.06 -60.53 37.35
CA PRO A 583 -65.38 -60.01 37.75
C PRO A 583 -66.11 -59.36 36.57
N ALA A 584 -67.44 -59.57 36.47
CA ALA A 584 -68.26 -59.12 35.32
C ALA A 584 -68.07 -57.63 34.96
N ILE A 585 -67.75 -56.78 35.94
CA ILE A 585 -67.53 -55.35 35.77
C ILE A 585 -66.23 -55.00 35.00
N LEU A 586 -65.27 -55.91 34.87
CA LEU A 586 -63.97 -55.69 34.22
C LEU A 586 -63.86 -56.32 32.84
N ARG A 587 -64.77 -57.22 32.45
CA ARG A 587 -64.66 -57.98 31.20
C ARG A 587 -64.63 -57.08 29.96
N ALA A 588 -65.41 -56.01 29.94
CA ALA A 588 -65.45 -55.06 28.83
C ALA A 588 -64.13 -54.26 28.68
N ALA A 589 -63.34 -54.09 29.75
CA ALA A 589 -62.04 -53.41 29.73
C ALA A 589 -60.87 -54.33 29.35
N LEU A 590 -61.04 -55.66 29.38
CA LEU A 590 -60.01 -56.68 29.11
C LEU A 590 -59.96 -57.10 27.63
N THR A 591 -60.27 -56.19 26.71
CA THR A 591 -60.48 -56.48 25.28
C THR A 591 -59.24 -56.29 24.38
N GLY A 592 -58.04 -56.15 24.95
CA GLY A 592 -56.83 -55.99 24.14
C GLY A 592 -55.50 -56.02 24.89
N PRO A 593 -54.37 -55.97 24.17
CA PRO A 593 -53.04 -56.05 24.76
C PRO A 593 -52.82 -54.93 25.80
N ASN A 594 -52.15 -55.27 26.89
CA ASN A 594 -51.88 -54.40 28.05
C ASN A 594 -53.12 -53.89 28.81
N ALA A 595 -54.30 -54.50 28.63
CA ALA A 595 -55.51 -54.11 29.37
C ALA A 595 -55.37 -54.22 30.89
N ARG A 596 -54.74 -55.30 31.37
CA ARG A 596 -54.43 -55.50 32.79
C ARG A 596 -53.53 -54.40 33.35
N GLN A 597 -52.45 -54.06 32.64
CA GLN A 597 -51.53 -52.99 33.02
C GLN A 597 -52.23 -51.62 33.08
N ARG A 598 -53.22 -51.37 32.22
CA ARG A 598 -54.04 -50.13 32.30
C ARG A 598 -54.89 -50.10 33.58
N LEU A 599 -55.53 -51.22 33.94
CA LEU A 599 -56.33 -51.33 35.17
C LEU A 599 -55.47 -51.19 36.43
N GLU A 600 -54.27 -51.77 36.44
CA GLU A 600 -53.28 -51.65 37.51
C GLU A 600 -52.84 -50.19 37.69
N ARG A 601 -52.45 -49.53 36.60
CA ARG A 601 -52.03 -48.12 36.64
C ARG A 601 -53.16 -47.17 37.02
N PHE A 602 -54.40 -47.47 36.60
CA PHE A 602 -55.57 -46.75 37.06
C PHE A 602 -55.77 -46.89 38.57
N ALA A 603 -55.73 -48.10 39.11
CA ALA A 603 -55.89 -48.35 40.55
C ALA A 603 -54.76 -47.71 41.38
N ALA A 604 -53.52 -47.73 40.86
CA ALA A 604 -52.36 -47.11 41.48
C ALA A 604 -52.34 -45.58 41.38
N ALA A 605 -53.08 -44.98 40.44
CA ALA A 605 -53.17 -43.53 40.27
C ALA A 605 -54.14 -42.85 41.25
N LEU A 606 -55.13 -43.58 41.80
CA LEU A 606 -56.18 -43.03 42.66
C LEU A 606 -55.73 -42.37 43.99
N PRO A 607 -54.63 -42.78 44.65
CA PRO A 607 -54.16 -42.12 45.88
C PRO A 607 -53.62 -40.70 45.67
N TYR A 608 -53.30 -40.32 44.42
CA TYR A 608 -52.67 -39.05 44.12
C TYR A 608 -53.71 -37.96 43.81
N PRO A 609 -53.45 -36.70 44.20
CA PRO A 609 -54.39 -35.60 44.02
C PRO A 609 -54.52 -35.14 42.56
N THR A 610 -53.56 -35.43 41.69
CA THR A 610 -53.59 -35.08 40.26
C THR A 610 -53.02 -36.19 39.37
N ALA A 611 -53.46 -36.26 38.11
CA ALA A 611 -52.91 -37.21 37.14
C ALA A 611 -51.42 -36.96 36.83
N THR A 612 -50.95 -35.72 36.99
CA THR A 612 -49.54 -35.36 36.83
C THR A 612 -48.67 -35.95 37.92
N GLU A 613 -49.10 -35.87 39.18
CA GLU A 613 -48.38 -36.49 40.30
C GLU A 613 -48.43 -38.01 40.23
N ALA A 614 -49.59 -38.59 39.88
CA ALA A 614 -49.73 -40.02 39.65
C ALA A 614 -48.79 -40.53 38.57
N ALA A 615 -48.71 -39.85 37.43
CA ALA A 615 -47.85 -40.24 36.32
C ALA A 615 -46.36 -40.17 36.70
N ARG A 616 -45.95 -39.13 37.43
CA ARG A 616 -44.58 -38.99 37.94
C ARG A 616 -44.23 -40.13 38.89
N ALA A 617 -45.11 -40.47 39.83
CA ALA A 617 -44.89 -41.57 40.77
C ALA A 617 -44.87 -42.95 40.09
N LEU A 618 -45.62 -43.12 39.00
CA LEU A 618 -45.65 -44.35 38.20
C LEU A 618 -44.53 -44.42 37.14
N GLY A 619 -43.66 -43.40 37.03
CA GLY A 619 -42.56 -43.37 36.08
C GLY A 619 -42.99 -43.30 34.61
N ILE A 620 -44.18 -42.76 34.32
CA ILE A 620 -44.73 -42.65 32.96
C ILE A 620 -45.10 -41.21 32.61
N HIS A 621 -45.22 -40.92 31.31
CA HIS A 621 -45.64 -39.60 30.86
C HIS A 621 -47.12 -39.34 31.20
N GLN A 622 -47.45 -38.12 31.62
CA GLN A 622 -48.81 -37.75 32.05
C GLN A 622 -49.87 -37.95 30.94
N SER A 623 -49.49 -37.66 29.69
CA SER A 623 -50.37 -37.92 28.54
C SER A 623 -50.68 -39.41 28.39
N THR A 624 -49.71 -40.30 28.62
CA THR A 624 -49.88 -41.75 28.57
C THR A 624 -50.89 -42.23 29.61
N LEU A 625 -50.77 -41.77 30.86
CA LEU A 625 -51.74 -42.13 31.90
C LEU A 625 -53.15 -41.63 31.57
N THR A 626 -53.26 -40.40 31.06
CA THR A 626 -54.55 -39.80 30.68
C THR A 626 -55.22 -40.57 29.54
N THR A 627 -54.47 -40.93 28.48
CA THR A 627 -54.98 -41.75 27.38
C THR A 627 -55.41 -43.13 27.85
N GLN A 628 -54.67 -43.75 28.78
CA GLN A 628 -55.02 -45.05 29.34
C GLN A 628 -56.33 -44.99 30.14
N ILE A 629 -56.54 -43.96 30.96
CA ILE A 629 -57.78 -43.77 31.73
C ILE A 629 -58.97 -43.49 30.79
N ASN A 630 -58.81 -42.60 29.80
CA ASN A 630 -59.87 -42.29 28.84
C ASN A 630 -60.29 -43.53 28.04
N ARG A 631 -59.33 -44.40 27.72
CA ARG A 631 -59.62 -45.66 27.04
C ARG A 631 -60.41 -46.62 27.94
N LEU A 632 -60.05 -46.74 29.22
CA LEU A 632 -60.83 -47.54 30.18
C LEU A 632 -62.25 -46.99 30.38
N GLU A 633 -62.43 -45.67 30.46
CA GLU A 633 -63.76 -45.04 30.53
C GLU A 633 -64.60 -45.33 29.29
N LYS A 634 -63.98 -45.32 28.10
CA LYS A 634 -64.64 -45.68 26.84
C LYS A 634 -65.02 -47.16 26.78
N ASP A 635 -64.10 -48.04 27.18
CA ASP A 635 -64.31 -49.50 27.14
C ASP A 635 -65.36 -49.94 28.18
N LEU A 636 -65.46 -49.24 29.32
CA LEU A 636 -66.45 -49.51 30.38
C LEU A 636 -67.74 -48.69 30.26
N GLY A 637 -67.77 -47.68 29.39
CA GLY A 637 -68.94 -46.82 29.13
C GLY A 637 -69.27 -45.82 30.23
N TRP A 638 -68.44 -45.69 31.28
CA TRP A 638 -68.69 -44.82 32.43
C TRP A 638 -67.41 -44.10 32.90
N PRO A 639 -67.51 -42.84 33.35
CA PRO A 639 -66.37 -42.10 33.89
C PRO A 639 -65.86 -42.73 35.19
N LEU A 640 -64.54 -42.89 35.29
CA LEU A 640 -63.87 -43.56 36.40
C LEU A 640 -63.33 -42.56 37.44
N ILE A 641 -63.01 -41.34 37.02
CA ILE A 641 -62.52 -40.26 37.89
C ILE A 641 -63.23 -38.93 37.62
N GLU A 642 -63.53 -38.21 38.70
CA GLU A 642 -63.74 -36.76 38.66
C GLU A 642 -62.36 -36.10 38.46
N ARG A 643 -62.21 -35.36 37.36
CA ARG A 643 -60.94 -34.73 37.00
C ARG A 643 -60.56 -33.65 38.01
N ALA A 644 -59.26 -33.45 38.22
CA ALA A 644 -58.78 -32.39 39.08
C ALA A 644 -59.03 -31.02 38.41
N GLU A 645 -59.61 -30.09 39.15
CA GLU A 645 -59.80 -28.69 38.77
C GLU A 645 -58.98 -27.80 39.71
N ARG A 646 -58.82 -26.51 39.39
CA ARG A 646 -57.99 -25.59 40.19
C ARG A 646 -58.51 -25.51 41.64
N GLY A 647 -57.78 -26.11 42.58
CA GLY A 647 -58.17 -26.21 44.00
C GLY A 647 -58.95 -27.47 44.41
N ARG A 648 -59.30 -28.36 43.47
CA ARG A 648 -60.05 -29.61 43.72
C ARG A 648 -59.24 -30.84 43.27
N LYS A 649 -58.91 -31.71 44.22
CA LYS A 649 -58.17 -32.97 43.99
C LYS A 649 -59.01 -33.96 43.14
N MET A 650 -58.35 -34.73 42.29
CA MET A 650 -58.96 -35.86 41.56
C MET A 650 -59.60 -36.85 42.55
N ARG A 651 -60.81 -37.32 42.26
CA ARG A 651 -61.53 -38.29 43.10
C ARG A 651 -62.12 -39.41 42.25
N PRO A 652 -62.06 -40.69 42.68
CA PRO A 652 -62.73 -41.76 41.96
C PRO A 652 -64.25 -41.61 42.05
N THR A 653 -64.94 -41.80 40.93
CA THR A 653 -66.41 -41.88 40.91
C THR A 653 -66.89 -43.12 41.68
N PRO A 654 -68.17 -43.22 42.07
CA PRO A 654 -68.70 -44.43 42.70
C PRO A 654 -68.45 -45.70 41.86
N PHE A 655 -68.50 -45.57 40.54
CA PHE A 655 -68.15 -46.64 39.60
C PHE A 655 -66.64 -46.91 39.56
N GLY A 656 -65.81 -45.86 39.51
CA GLY A 656 -64.35 -45.95 39.58
C GLY A 656 -63.82 -46.64 40.83
N ARG A 657 -64.47 -46.44 41.99
CA ARG A 657 -64.14 -47.17 43.24
C ARG A 657 -64.41 -48.68 43.11
N LYS A 658 -65.54 -49.06 42.51
CA LYS A 658 -65.88 -50.48 42.27
C LYS A 658 -64.89 -51.12 41.29
N VAL A 659 -64.54 -50.42 40.22
CA VAL A 659 -63.54 -50.88 39.23
C VAL A 659 -62.15 -51.00 39.84
N ALA A 660 -61.71 -50.05 40.67
CA ALA A 660 -60.41 -50.12 41.33
C ALA A 660 -60.35 -51.23 42.39
N ALA A 661 -61.43 -51.47 43.14
CA ALA A 661 -61.52 -52.60 44.08
C ALA A 661 -61.47 -53.94 43.33
N ALA A 662 -62.17 -54.05 42.20
CA ALA A 662 -62.12 -55.24 41.35
C ALA A 662 -60.72 -55.44 40.73
N ALA A 663 -60.06 -54.36 40.27
CA ALA A 663 -58.71 -54.41 39.72
C ALA A 663 -57.66 -54.82 40.77
N LYS A 664 -57.80 -54.34 42.02
CA LYS A 664 -56.95 -54.77 43.14
C LYS A 664 -57.12 -56.26 43.48
N ARG A 665 -58.35 -56.78 43.44
CA ARG A 665 -58.60 -58.23 43.63
C ARG A 665 -58.07 -59.10 42.50
N LEU A 666 -58.06 -58.56 41.27
CA LEU A 666 -57.51 -59.25 40.09
C LEU A 666 -55.97 -59.26 40.07
N THR A 667 -55.35 -58.43 40.90
CA THR A 667 -53.88 -58.24 40.95
C THR A 667 -53.27 -58.72 42.28
N GLY A 668 -54.09 -58.91 43.33
CA GLY A 668 -53.70 -59.45 44.63
C GLY A 668 -54.19 -60.88 44.84
N SER A 669 -53.39 -61.85 44.37
CA SER A 669 -53.33 -63.21 44.90
C SER A 669 -51.84 -63.55 45.06
N ASP A 670 -51.29 -63.18 46.21
CA ASP A 670 -50.26 -63.93 46.96
C ASP A 670 -49.79 -63.07 48.14
N GLY A 671 -49.94 -63.62 49.35
CA GLY A 671 -49.31 -63.11 50.56
C GLY A 671 -50.20 -62.27 51.48
N GLN A 672 -51.07 -62.94 52.22
CA GLN A 672 -51.34 -62.58 53.62
C GLN A 672 -50.96 -63.79 54.48
N PRO A 673 -50.57 -63.61 55.75
CA PRO A 673 -51.20 -62.71 56.73
C PRO A 673 -50.58 -61.31 56.87
#